data_AF-A0A818UFB6-F1
#
_entry.id   AF-A0A818UFB6-F1
#
_cell.length_a   1.000
_cell.length_b   1.000
_cell.length_c   1.000
_cell.angle_alpha   90.00
_cell.angle_beta   90.00
_cell.angle_gamma   90.00
#
_symmetry.space_group_name_H-M   'P 1'
#
loop_
_entity.id
_entity.type
_entity.pdbx_description
1 polymer ?
#
loop_
_entity_poly.entity_id
_entity_poly.type
_entity_poly.pdbx_seq_one_letter_code
_entity_poly.pdbx_strand_id
1 'polypeptide(L)'
;MSRTTFLNVDDTKAGMEDLDKEKINKLIQEASKNSKFFKQQQRREEENRRRIEVKLSKIKSFSTFQIEQAEKSADRYLNQLDKTRDLSRIFCHIDMDAFYASVEMRENPALQHVPMAVGGEGMLSTSNYLARQFGVRAAMPGFIARHLCPNLVIVPCDFNKYRVNSSKVMKIISEYDENYGSCGLDEAFADLTNHLQKRSTLSEEQRTFPKEENSTETITFGITAEETVQEIRHRIYLATRITASAGMACNMRLAKLCSDINKPNGQYQLESNVNVILNFIRNLPIRKIKGIGKVTALHLESLQIQTVNDIYLKRGILKLIEYPSTFDFLMRVCNGCGSTTIEHDDLQKSIGHETTFNGTSDSLQLISLCRDLAKKTVDELISDRILCKRVTLKIKTVNFEILTRSKTLSSYTDSLNIITDKVITLLKHELDQDLELPALRLMGVRVSDLKMKSSDLPILQFFSKKSTTTTTTINENTHDMIEDIDDDDDDDDEGEEENLNEEFLSIENQYNEDCNSKLIHIDDENSNTSTTTCPVCQKMLLGDNDKINKHIDLCLNGEMIRTTIKEQDQQTSPQTNYNKRINLTQSKVTPPAKRQKRKFNTTPQQTNGTMTLQNNSTTIDFQSWFIPIDILNMICCISAVILALIFLFIIIFDKVYRKVGMILVVNSCLAEFIFGIYLLAVTLFTFHNDLKQIYFYDSFCLITAYIGYMSIGLQNYSYLLQAIYRYILIVNPLGLFYQSVKFQVFLISFTWICCIIYPIPLVFTGQIKYLVDDQLCQIPPGFSFVTIFNAFYIYLFPMISIVLIYLKMVRYVREMSKHVTPVNRLFHAQRELKMIRRIISLVSILIALGFPYQTLIIVSFFKSAPKYHFRIVFIFVNASLVFVLIAILEITEPLKTSLMRRINGRATNVVRTVA
;
A
#
# COMPACT_ATOMS: atom_id res chain seq x y z
N MET A 1 25.16 -24.48 23.05
CA MET A 1 23.97 -24.77 23.88
C MET A 1 23.03 -23.57 23.81
N SER A 2 21.78 -23.76 23.36
CA SER A 2 20.80 -22.68 23.26
C SER A 2 20.20 -22.38 24.64
N ARG A 3 20.55 -21.23 25.26
CA ARG A 3 19.78 -20.68 26.38
C ARG A 3 18.57 -19.96 25.78
N THR A 4 17.37 -20.28 26.27
CA THR A 4 16.11 -19.66 25.86
C THR A 4 16.02 -18.26 26.48
N THR A 5 16.15 -17.23 25.64
CA THR A 5 16.21 -15.83 26.04
C THR A 5 14.84 -15.19 26.22
N PHE A 6 13.78 -15.71 25.61
CA PHE A 6 12.44 -15.10 25.69
C PHE A 6 11.85 -15.13 27.11
N LEU A 7 12.21 -16.13 27.91
CA LEU A 7 11.81 -16.27 29.31
C LEU A 7 12.68 -15.47 30.29
N ASN A 8 13.81 -14.92 29.84
CA ASN A 8 14.69 -14.16 30.71
C ASN A 8 13.98 -12.94 31.32
N VAL A 9 14.46 -12.53 32.49
CA VAL A 9 14.10 -11.28 33.15
C VAL A 9 14.58 -10.11 32.31
N ASP A 10 13.62 -9.29 31.92
CA ASP A 10 13.83 -7.92 31.48
C ASP A 10 13.76 -7.04 32.75
N ASP A 11 14.91 -6.49 33.15
CA ASP A 11 15.08 -5.61 34.32
C ASP A 11 14.83 -4.14 33.99
N THR A 12 14.45 -3.81 32.75
CA THR A 12 14.21 -2.42 32.34
C THR A 12 12.95 -1.80 32.95
N LYS A 13 12.15 -2.56 33.73
CA LYS A 13 11.00 -2.05 34.47
C LYS A 13 11.41 -1.47 35.83
N ALA A 14 10.83 -0.32 36.19
CA ALA A 14 11.13 0.36 37.45
C ALA A 14 10.91 -0.53 38.69
N GLY A 15 11.86 -0.53 39.62
CA GLY A 15 11.88 -1.39 40.81
C GLY A 15 12.49 -2.77 40.58
N MET A 16 13.15 -2.99 39.44
CA MET A 16 13.86 -4.23 39.07
C MET A 16 15.35 -3.98 38.80
N GLU A 17 15.87 -2.83 39.23
CA GLU A 17 17.28 -2.47 39.14
C GLU A 17 18.14 -3.44 39.99
N ASP A 18 19.40 -3.64 39.58
CA ASP A 18 20.41 -4.44 40.29
C ASP A 18 20.06 -5.91 40.62
N LEU A 19 19.06 -6.49 39.94
CA LEU A 19 18.70 -7.90 40.09
C LEU A 19 19.80 -8.87 39.58
N ASP A 20 20.02 -9.95 40.33
CA ASP A 20 20.80 -11.11 39.88
C ASP A 20 20.04 -11.89 38.78
N LYS A 21 20.18 -11.41 37.55
CA LYS A 21 19.55 -11.99 36.36
C LYS A 21 19.94 -13.45 36.16
N GLU A 22 21.19 -13.84 36.42
CA GLU A 22 21.63 -15.21 36.17
C GLU A 22 20.92 -16.19 37.09
N LYS A 23 20.83 -15.88 38.39
CA LYS A 23 20.09 -16.67 39.37
C LYS A 23 18.59 -16.72 39.06
N ILE A 24 17.96 -15.58 38.77
CA ILE A 24 16.52 -15.54 38.51
C ILE A 24 16.18 -16.27 37.20
N ASN A 25 16.96 -16.07 36.13
CA ASN A 25 16.77 -16.79 34.86
C ASN A 25 16.97 -18.29 35.02
N LYS A 26 17.93 -18.73 35.84
CA LYS A 26 18.12 -20.14 36.18
C LYS A 26 16.89 -20.71 36.89
N LEU A 27 16.33 -20.03 37.89
CA LEU A 27 15.11 -20.46 38.59
C LEU A 27 13.90 -20.52 37.66
N ILE A 28 13.69 -19.50 36.81
CA ILE A 28 12.63 -19.49 35.79
C ILE A 28 12.82 -20.67 34.82
N GLN A 29 14.05 -20.93 34.36
CA GLN A 29 14.36 -22.04 33.47
C GLN A 29 14.10 -23.39 34.15
N GLU A 30 14.50 -23.57 35.41
CA GLU A 30 14.26 -24.79 36.19
C GLU A 30 12.75 -25.05 36.38
N ALA A 31 11.98 -24.03 36.77
CA ALA A 31 10.52 -24.12 36.94
C ALA A 31 9.76 -24.32 35.61
N SER A 32 10.31 -23.86 34.48
CA SER A 32 9.67 -23.96 33.16
C SER A 32 10.11 -25.18 32.34
N LYS A 33 11.21 -25.84 32.74
CA LYS A 33 11.87 -26.90 31.96
C LYS A 33 10.89 -28.03 31.61
N ASN A 34 10.98 -28.52 30.37
CA ASN A 34 10.13 -29.58 29.80
C ASN A 34 8.64 -29.24 29.62
N SER A 35 8.15 -28.08 30.08
CA SER A 35 6.76 -27.67 29.85
C SER A 35 6.46 -27.49 28.36
N LYS A 36 5.20 -27.68 27.97
CA LYS A 36 4.76 -27.46 26.57
C LYS A 36 4.99 -26.01 26.12
N PHE A 37 4.77 -25.04 27.01
CA PHE A 37 5.06 -23.63 26.76
C PHE A 37 6.54 -23.39 26.46
N PHE A 38 7.44 -23.92 27.29
CA PHE A 38 8.89 -23.81 27.09
C PHE A 38 9.34 -24.38 25.74
N LYS A 39 8.79 -25.54 25.34
CA LYS A 39 9.07 -26.13 24.02
C LYS A 39 8.56 -25.26 22.86
N GLN A 40 7.41 -24.62 22.99
CA GLN A 40 6.89 -23.71 21.96
C GLN A 40 7.73 -22.42 21.86
N GLN A 41 8.16 -21.87 23.00
CA GLN A 41 9.09 -20.73 23.03
C GLN A 41 10.43 -21.07 22.36
N GLN A 42 10.95 -22.29 22.57
CA GLN A 42 12.15 -22.77 21.87
C GLN A 42 11.99 -22.86 20.35
N ARG A 43 10.81 -23.27 19.85
CA ARG A 43 10.51 -23.28 18.40
C ARG A 43 10.50 -21.85 17.84
N ARG A 44 9.84 -20.91 18.50
CA ARG A 44 9.82 -19.48 18.12
C ARG A 44 11.22 -18.86 18.12
N GLU A 45 12.06 -19.20 19.09
CA GLU A 45 13.46 -18.78 19.13
C GLU A 45 14.28 -19.31 17.96
N GLU A 46 14.05 -20.56 17.56
CA GLU A 46 14.75 -21.15 16.42
C GLU A 46 14.27 -20.53 15.09
N GLU A 47 12.97 -20.27 14.95
CA GLU A 47 12.43 -19.59 13.76
C GLU A 47 12.98 -18.15 13.64
N ASN A 48 12.93 -17.36 14.73
CA ASN A 48 13.51 -16.02 14.76
C ASN A 48 15.02 -16.04 14.46
N ARG A 49 15.76 -17.06 14.92
CA ARG A 49 17.18 -17.25 14.55
C ARG A 49 17.36 -17.47 13.04
N ARG A 50 16.52 -18.28 12.40
CA ARG A 50 16.56 -18.47 10.94
C ARG A 50 16.26 -17.16 10.20
N ARG A 51 15.25 -16.38 10.64
CA ARG A 51 14.97 -15.04 10.09
C ARG A 51 16.17 -14.08 10.20
N ILE A 52 16.87 -14.11 11.33
CA ILE A 52 18.12 -13.35 11.56
C ILE A 52 19.22 -13.81 10.61
N GLU A 53 19.44 -15.12 10.44
CA GLU A 53 20.45 -15.67 9.53
C GLU A 53 20.21 -15.25 8.07
N VAL A 54 18.94 -15.23 7.63
CA VAL A 54 18.52 -14.71 6.31
C VAL A 54 18.76 -13.19 6.18
N LYS A 55 18.43 -12.39 7.20
CA LYS A 55 18.78 -10.96 7.20
C LYS A 55 20.30 -10.75 7.13
N LEU A 56 21.09 -11.51 7.89
CA LEU A 56 22.56 -11.40 7.91
C LEU A 56 23.21 -11.85 6.60
N SER A 57 22.70 -12.89 5.93
CA SER A 57 23.19 -13.30 4.60
C SER A 57 22.88 -12.23 3.55
N LYS A 58 21.68 -11.66 3.57
CA LYS A 58 21.28 -10.55 2.71
C LYS A 58 22.17 -9.31 2.91
N ILE A 59 22.54 -8.96 4.15
CA ILE A 59 23.47 -7.85 4.43
C ILE A 59 24.84 -8.10 3.76
N LYS A 60 25.39 -9.32 3.87
CA LYS A 60 26.67 -9.70 3.25
C LYS A 60 26.64 -9.63 1.72
N SER A 61 25.46 -9.68 1.10
CA SER A 61 25.31 -9.57 -0.36
C SER A 61 25.42 -8.13 -0.89
N PHE A 62 25.31 -7.11 -0.03
CA PHE A 62 25.39 -5.71 -0.47
C PHE A 62 26.84 -5.21 -0.55
N SER A 63 27.15 -4.54 -1.66
CA SER A 63 28.42 -3.81 -1.82
C SER A 63 28.45 -2.55 -0.93
N THR A 64 29.65 -2.12 -0.54
CA THR A 64 29.88 -0.87 0.21
C THR A 64 29.21 0.34 -0.46
N PHE A 65 29.29 0.42 -1.80
CA PHE A 65 28.64 1.47 -2.57
C PHE A 65 27.12 1.50 -2.42
N GLN A 66 26.45 0.34 -2.36
CA GLN A 66 25.00 0.29 -2.11
C GLN A 66 24.65 0.76 -0.71
N ILE A 67 25.46 0.41 0.30
CA ILE A 67 25.28 0.84 1.69
C ILE A 67 25.46 2.36 1.79
N GLU A 68 26.51 2.94 1.19
CA GLU A 68 26.71 4.40 1.15
C GLU A 68 25.58 5.16 0.45
N GLN A 69 25.03 4.62 -0.65
CA GLN A 69 23.89 5.24 -1.35
C GLN A 69 22.62 5.17 -0.51
N ALA A 70 22.42 4.08 0.23
CA ALA A 70 21.31 3.92 1.16
C ALA A 70 21.46 4.85 2.38
N GLU A 71 22.67 5.03 2.90
CA GLU A 71 23.01 5.98 3.97
C GLU A 71 22.71 7.42 3.53
N LYS A 72 23.19 7.84 2.35
CA LYS A 72 22.85 9.14 1.73
C LYS A 72 21.33 9.31 1.46
N SER A 73 20.57 8.22 1.41
CA SER A 73 19.10 8.25 1.33
C SER A 73 18.46 8.42 2.71
N ALA A 74 19.00 7.76 3.73
CA ALA A 74 18.60 7.92 5.12
C ALA A 74 18.92 9.33 5.65
N ASP A 75 20.09 9.89 5.33
CA ASP A 75 20.48 11.26 5.70
C ASP A 75 19.50 12.29 5.13
N ARG A 76 19.11 12.14 3.86
CA ARG A 76 18.09 13.02 3.25
C ARG A 76 16.73 12.90 3.94
N TYR A 77 16.42 11.75 4.54
CA TYR A 77 15.18 11.54 5.28
C TYR A 77 15.24 12.15 6.70
N LEU A 78 16.35 11.95 7.42
CA LEU A 78 16.59 12.60 8.73
C LEU A 78 16.57 14.13 8.59
N ASN A 79 17.20 14.69 7.56
CA ASN A 79 17.14 16.11 7.22
C ASN A 79 15.73 16.62 6.84
N GLN A 80 14.78 15.74 6.51
CA GLN A 80 13.36 16.09 6.34
C GLN A 80 12.65 16.09 7.70
N LEU A 81 12.84 15.05 8.52
CA LEU A 81 12.29 14.96 9.87
C LEU A 81 12.74 16.13 10.75
N ASP A 82 13.99 16.60 10.62
CA ASP A 82 14.49 17.78 11.32
C ASP A 82 13.77 19.07 10.96
N LYS A 83 13.40 19.25 9.68
CA LYS A 83 12.68 20.44 9.21
C LYS A 83 11.22 20.46 9.63
N THR A 84 10.65 19.29 9.93
CA THR A 84 9.27 19.14 10.41
C THR A 84 9.20 18.87 11.92
N ARG A 85 10.31 18.98 12.64
CA ARG A 85 10.37 18.73 14.09
C ARG A 85 9.70 19.90 14.83
N ASP A 86 8.61 19.61 15.52
CA ASP A 86 7.98 20.57 16.44
C ASP A 86 8.57 20.41 17.86
N LEU A 87 8.92 21.54 18.47
CA LEU A 87 9.46 21.68 19.82
C LEU A 87 8.61 22.64 20.68
N SER A 88 7.55 23.22 20.12
CA SER A 88 6.72 24.24 20.76
C SER A 88 5.72 23.70 21.79
N ARG A 89 5.48 22.39 21.75
CA ARG A 89 4.49 21.69 22.58
C ARG A 89 5.10 21.21 23.89
N ILE A 90 4.26 21.00 24.90
CA ILE A 90 4.63 20.39 26.19
C ILE A 90 3.64 19.26 26.47
N PHE A 91 4.03 18.05 26.10
CA PHE A 91 3.30 16.82 26.41
C PHE A 91 3.69 16.32 27.79
N CYS A 92 2.69 15.91 28.56
CA CYS A 92 2.85 15.15 29.79
C CYS A 92 2.36 13.72 29.56
N HIS A 93 3.14 12.73 29.97
CA HIS A 93 2.68 11.35 30.17
C HIS A 93 2.54 11.08 31.66
N ILE A 94 1.42 10.51 32.09
CA ILE A 94 1.09 10.23 33.48
C ILE A 94 0.84 8.72 33.60
N ASP A 95 1.50 8.09 34.56
CA ASP A 95 1.58 6.62 34.69
C ASP A 95 1.50 6.23 36.17
N MET A 96 0.39 5.61 36.58
CA MET A 96 0.09 5.28 37.98
C MET A 96 1.03 4.19 38.52
N ASP A 97 1.64 4.42 39.69
CA ASP A 97 2.69 3.53 40.18
C ASP A 97 2.13 2.19 40.69
N ALA A 98 2.48 1.10 39.99
CA ALA A 98 2.04 -0.27 40.28
C ALA A 98 0.51 -0.42 40.46
N PHE A 99 -0.26 0.32 39.65
CA PHE A 99 -1.66 0.69 39.86
C PHE A 99 -2.54 -0.33 40.60
N TYR A 100 -2.80 -1.53 40.05
CA TYR A 100 -3.70 -2.49 40.70
C TYR A 100 -3.19 -2.96 42.06
N ALA A 101 -1.87 -3.17 42.21
CA ALA A 101 -1.29 -3.53 43.51
C ALA A 101 -1.42 -2.37 44.51
N SER A 102 -1.26 -1.12 44.06
CA SER A 102 -1.44 0.07 44.90
C SER A 102 -2.91 0.29 45.31
N VAL A 103 -3.88 -0.07 44.46
CA VAL A 103 -5.30 -0.14 44.85
C VAL A 103 -5.50 -1.17 45.97
N GLU A 104 -5.04 -2.41 45.80
CA GLU A 104 -5.24 -3.46 46.81
C GLU A 104 -4.46 -3.18 48.12
N MET A 105 -3.26 -2.59 48.05
CA MET A 105 -2.49 -2.14 49.22
C MET A 105 -3.14 -0.98 49.98
N ARG A 106 -4.01 -0.20 49.34
CA ARG A 106 -4.85 0.82 50.01
C ARG A 106 -6.03 0.18 50.72
N GLU A 107 -6.75 -0.74 50.04
CA GLU A 107 -7.91 -1.43 50.62
C GLU A 107 -7.52 -2.38 51.76
N ASN A 108 -6.33 -2.97 51.70
CA ASN A 108 -5.76 -3.81 52.76
C ASN A 108 -4.32 -3.38 53.09
N PRO A 109 -4.14 -2.48 54.07
CA PRO A 109 -2.82 -1.95 54.46
C PRO A 109 -1.79 -3.01 54.86
N ALA A 110 -2.21 -4.20 55.30
CA ALA A 110 -1.27 -5.29 55.61
C ALA A 110 -0.44 -5.75 54.39
N LEU A 111 -0.93 -5.50 53.16
CA LEU A 111 -0.21 -5.81 51.92
C LEU A 111 0.97 -4.86 51.63
N GLN A 112 1.04 -3.70 52.29
CA GLN A 112 2.11 -2.71 52.06
C GLN A 112 3.50 -3.19 52.52
N HIS A 113 3.55 -4.13 53.47
CA HIS A 113 4.78 -4.60 54.10
C HIS A 113 5.21 -5.99 53.63
N VAL A 114 4.58 -6.55 52.60
CA VAL A 114 4.86 -7.88 52.06
C VAL A 114 5.03 -7.82 50.53
N PRO A 115 5.83 -8.72 49.93
CA PRO A 115 5.84 -8.89 48.48
C PRO A 115 4.45 -9.38 48.04
N MET A 116 3.80 -8.64 47.16
CA MET A 116 2.47 -8.98 46.65
C MET A 116 2.31 -8.75 45.15
N ALA A 117 1.43 -9.53 44.52
CA ALA A 117 1.07 -9.41 43.12
C ALA A 117 -0.45 -9.52 42.90
N VAL A 118 -0.96 -8.89 41.85
CA VAL A 118 -2.37 -8.96 41.44
C VAL A 118 -2.49 -9.88 40.23
N GLY A 119 -3.43 -10.82 40.26
CA GLY A 119 -3.66 -11.83 39.22
C GLY A 119 -4.07 -13.18 39.81
N GLY A 120 -3.46 -14.25 39.32
CA GLY A 120 -3.64 -15.60 39.85
C GLY A 120 -2.46 -16.52 39.51
N GLU A 121 -2.54 -17.79 39.92
CA GLU A 121 -1.47 -18.79 39.68
C GLU A 121 -1.12 -18.94 38.19
N GLY A 122 -2.10 -18.78 37.30
CA GLY A 122 -1.89 -18.85 35.85
C GLY A 122 -1.16 -17.64 35.25
N MET A 123 -1.40 -16.43 35.76
CA MET A 123 -0.80 -15.19 35.26
C MET A 123 -0.95 -14.03 36.25
N LEU A 124 0.09 -13.21 36.39
CA LEU A 124 0.09 -11.96 37.16
C LEU A 124 -0.10 -10.74 36.24
N SER A 125 -1.05 -9.88 36.58
CA SER A 125 -1.28 -8.59 35.92
C SER A 125 -0.26 -7.54 36.36
N THR A 126 0.07 -7.45 37.65
CA THR A 126 1.13 -6.55 38.16
C THR A 126 1.64 -6.99 39.53
N SER A 127 2.66 -6.31 40.03
CA SER A 127 3.32 -6.57 41.32
C SER A 127 3.76 -5.27 42.00
N ASN A 128 3.73 -5.26 43.33
CA ASN A 128 4.26 -4.15 44.12
C ASN A 128 5.80 -4.12 44.04
N TYR A 129 6.40 -2.97 44.38
CA TYR A 129 7.84 -2.78 44.27
C TYR A 129 8.65 -3.74 45.16
N LEU A 130 8.10 -4.18 46.30
CA LEU A 130 8.73 -5.22 47.15
C LEU A 130 8.84 -6.57 46.43
N ALA A 131 7.82 -7.00 45.68
CA ALA A 131 7.88 -8.24 44.90
C ALA A 131 8.82 -8.13 43.68
N ARG A 132 8.92 -6.94 43.07
CA ARG A 132 9.83 -6.69 41.92
C ARG A 132 11.30 -6.93 42.25
N GLN A 133 11.72 -6.67 43.49
CA GLN A 133 13.06 -6.98 44.02
C GLN A 133 13.40 -8.50 44.01
N PHE A 134 12.41 -9.38 43.83
CA PHE A 134 12.63 -10.83 43.65
C PHE A 134 12.55 -11.26 42.17
N GLY A 135 12.39 -10.33 41.23
CA GLY A 135 12.16 -10.62 39.81
C GLY A 135 10.69 -10.84 39.42
N VAL A 136 9.75 -10.77 40.38
CA VAL A 136 8.31 -10.94 40.15
C VAL A 136 7.77 -9.73 39.39
N ARG A 137 7.07 -9.97 38.27
CA ARG A 137 6.61 -8.91 37.35
C ARG A 137 5.28 -9.26 36.68
N ALA A 138 4.67 -8.26 36.04
CA ALA A 138 3.56 -8.45 35.12
C ALA A 138 3.91 -9.46 33.99
N ALA A 139 2.91 -10.18 33.49
CA ALA A 139 3.05 -11.26 32.49
C ALA A 139 3.92 -12.45 32.94
N MET A 140 4.11 -12.63 34.25
CA MET A 140 4.71 -13.84 34.84
C MET A 140 3.61 -14.76 35.39
N PRO A 141 3.67 -16.09 35.19
CA PRO A 141 2.78 -17.03 35.88
C PRO A 141 2.98 -16.97 37.40
N GLY A 142 1.88 -16.91 38.17
CA GLY A 142 1.91 -16.82 39.63
C GLY A 142 2.68 -17.97 40.29
N PHE A 143 2.58 -19.20 39.74
CA PHE A 143 3.33 -20.34 40.25
C PHE A 143 4.86 -20.15 40.10
N ILE A 144 5.34 -19.53 39.02
CA ILE A 144 6.77 -19.19 38.85
C ILE A 144 7.16 -18.08 39.81
N ALA A 145 6.31 -17.06 39.96
CA ALA A 145 6.54 -15.97 40.90
C ALA A 145 6.69 -16.45 42.36
N ARG A 146 5.94 -17.47 42.79
CA ARG A 146 6.14 -18.15 44.09
C ARG A 146 7.47 -18.90 44.19
N HIS A 147 8.03 -19.44 43.10
CA HIS A 147 9.36 -20.05 43.13
C HIS A 147 10.47 -19.00 43.31
N LEU A 148 10.26 -17.77 42.79
CA LEU A 148 11.16 -16.65 43.01
C LEU A 148 11.00 -16.02 44.41
N CYS A 149 9.76 -15.95 44.90
CA CYS A 149 9.42 -15.38 46.19
C CYS A 149 8.39 -16.28 46.92
N PRO A 150 8.84 -17.23 47.77
CA PRO A 150 7.94 -18.19 48.42
C PRO A 150 6.86 -17.55 49.32
N ASN A 151 7.13 -16.35 49.84
CA ASN A 151 6.23 -15.59 50.70
C ASN A 151 5.30 -14.63 49.90
N LEU A 152 5.25 -14.75 48.57
CA LEU A 152 4.44 -13.88 47.71
C LEU A 152 2.94 -14.04 47.99
N VAL A 153 2.27 -12.92 48.28
CA VAL A 153 0.80 -12.85 48.37
C VAL A 153 0.22 -12.54 46.99
N ILE A 154 -0.62 -13.43 46.45
CA ILE A 154 -1.31 -13.20 45.17
C ILE A 154 -2.78 -12.85 45.45
N VAL A 155 -3.20 -11.68 44.98
CA VAL A 155 -4.56 -11.13 45.15
C VAL A 155 -5.31 -11.19 43.81
N PRO A 156 -6.57 -11.68 43.76
CA PRO A 156 -7.37 -11.68 42.54
C PRO A 156 -7.63 -10.26 41.99
N CYS A 157 -7.79 -10.13 40.67
CA CYS A 157 -8.13 -8.85 40.04
C CYS A 157 -9.57 -8.40 40.33
N ASP A 158 -9.75 -7.16 40.75
CA ASP A 158 -11.05 -6.47 40.82
C ASP A 158 -11.09 -5.27 39.87
N PHE A 159 -11.47 -5.53 38.61
CA PHE A 159 -11.56 -4.51 37.57
C PHE A 159 -12.61 -3.41 37.87
N ASN A 160 -13.56 -3.62 38.77
CA ASN A 160 -14.51 -2.56 39.14
C ASN A 160 -13.83 -1.52 40.03
N LYS A 161 -13.05 -1.94 41.02
CA LYS A 161 -12.18 -1.01 41.78
C LYS A 161 -11.22 -0.25 40.86
N TYR A 162 -10.60 -0.94 39.91
CA TYR A 162 -9.58 -0.33 39.05
C TYR A 162 -10.20 0.72 38.11
N ARG A 163 -11.34 0.43 37.49
CA ARG A 163 -12.10 1.42 36.70
C ARG A 163 -12.53 2.62 37.53
N VAL A 164 -13.08 2.42 38.73
CA VAL A 164 -13.51 3.54 39.60
C VAL A 164 -12.36 4.47 39.98
N ASN A 165 -11.17 3.92 40.26
CA ASN A 165 -9.99 4.74 40.53
C ASN A 165 -9.47 5.43 39.27
N SER A 166 -9.44 4.73 38.13
CA SER A 166 -9.08 5.28 36.82
C SER A 166 -9.96 6.49 36.46
N SER A 167 -11.28 6.38 36.58
CA SER A 167 -12.21 7.49 36.29
C SER A 167 -11.96 8.74 37.16
N LYS A 168 -11.45 8.59 38.39
CA LYS A 168 -11.02 9.74 39.22
C LYS A 168 -9.75 10.39 38.67
N VAL A 169 -8.76 9.60 38.26
CA VAL A 169 -7.51 10.07 37.65
C VAL A 169 -7.80 10.80 36.35
N MET A 170 -8.51 10.16 35.43
CA MET A 170 -8.84 10.72 34.11
C MET A 170 -9.68 12.00 34.23
N LYS A 171 -10.59 12.09 35.21
CA LYS A 171 -11.30 13.34 35.51
C LYS A 171 -10.34 14.48 35.86
N ILE A 172 -9.34 14.23 36.72
CA ILE A 172 -8.35 15.26 37.09
C ILE A 172 -7.55 15.68 35.86
N ILE A 173 -7.07 14.72 35.05
CA ILE A 173 -6.29 15.00 33.83
C ILE A 173 -7.10 15.84 32.83
N SER A 174 -8.40 15.57 32.68
CA SER A 174 -9.29 16.30 31.78
C SER A 174 -9.46 17.80 32.09
N GLU A 175 -9.10 18.24 33.30
CA GLU A 175 -9.08 19.68 33.67
C GLU A 175 -7.83 20.41 33.16
N TYR A 176 -6.77 19.67 32.78
CA TYR A 176 -5.54 20.20 32.22
C TYR A 176 -5.50 20.11 30.70
N ASP A 177 -6.09 19.05 30.14
CA ASP A 177 -6.31 18.92 28.70
C ASP A 177 -7.66 18.24 28.44
N GLU A 178 -8.59 18.96 27.81
CA GLU A 178 -9.90 18.44 27.42
C GLU A 178 -9.79 17.32 26.36
N ASN A 179 -8.67 17.28 25.61
CA ASN A 179 -8.37 16.31 24.56
C ASN A 179 -7.28 15.30 24.98
N TYR A 180 -7.16 15.01 26.28
CA TYR A 180 -6.22 14.01 26.79
C TYR A 180 -6.47 12.61 26.17
N GLY A 181 -5.39 11.85 25.94
CA GLY A 181 -5.44 10.50 25.38
C GLY A 181 -5.22 9.46 26.46
N SER A 182 -6.21 8.60 26.73
CA SER A 182 -6.08 7.49 27.68
C SER A 182 -5.51 6.24 26.98
N CYS A 183 -4.39 5.70 27.46
CA CYS A 183 -3.76 4.49 26.91
C CYS A 183 -4.14 3.22 27.68
N GLY A 184 -4.69 3.35 28.88
CA GLY A 184 -5.12 2.23 29.71
C GLY A 184 -6.02 2.70 30.84
N LEU A 185 -6.04 1.96 31.96
CA LEU A 185 -6.68 2.43 33.20
C LEU A 185 -5.74 3.32 34.03
N ASP A 186 -4.43 3.19 33.81
CA ASP A 186 -3.33 3.76 34.58
C ASP A 186 -2.41 4.72 33.80
N GLU A 187 -2.52 4.76 32.47
CA GLU A 187 -1.66 5.58 31.61
C GLU A 187 -2.47 6.56 30.75
N ALA A 188 -2.01 7.82 30.67
CA ALA A 188 -2.59 8.84 29.82
C ALA A 188 -1.58 9.92 29.38
N PHE A 189 -1.81 10.49 28.19
CA PHE A 189 -1.13 11.67 27.67
C PHE A 189 -2.02 12.91 27.77
N ALA A 190 -1.42 14.06 28.09
CA ALA A 190 -2.06 15.37 28.05
C ALA A 190 -1.15 16.40 27.39
N ASP A 191 -1.70 17.27 26.55
CA ASP A 191 -1.03 18.42 25.96
C ASP A 191 -1.20 19.67 26.84
N LEU A 192 -0.20 19.90 27.71
CA LEU A 192 -0.23 21.03 28.66
C LEU A 192 0.05 22.38 28.00
N THR A 193 0.35 22.45 26.69
CA THR A 193 0.74 23.70 26.01
C THR A 193 -0.29 24.82 26.21
N ASN A 194 -1.58 24.50 25.99
CA ASN A 194 -2.67 25.47 26.13
C ASN A 194 -2.99 25.79 27.59
N HIS A 195 -2.85 24.81 28.49
CA HIS A 195 -3.03 25.03 29.93
C HIS A 195 -1.96 25.97 30.48
N LEU A 196 -0.69 25.76 30.13
CA LEU A 196 0.43 26.56 30.65
C LEU A 196 0.36 28.03 30.20
N GLN A 197 -0.11 28.29 28.98
CA GLN A 197 -0.41 29.66 28.53
C GLN A 197 -1.45 30.33 29.43
N LYS A 198 -2.59 29.67 29.70
CA LYS A 198 -3.64 30.16 30.61
C LYS A 198 -3.15 30.27 32.07
N ARG A 199 -2.32 29.32 32.51
CA ARG A 199 -1.80 29.22 33.89
C ARG A 199 -0.97 30.43 34.28
N SER A 200 -0.27 31.05 33.32
CA SER A 200 0.47 32.30 33.54
C SER A 200 -0.38 33.47 34.05
N THR A 201 -1.71 33.44 33.84
CA THR A 201 -2.66 34.47 34.30
C THR A 201 -3.54 34.03 35.49
N LEU A 202 -3.33 32.83 36.04
CA LEU A 202 -4.11 32.34 37.18
C LEU A 202 -3.59 32.89 38.51
N SER A 203 -4.52 33.25 39.41
CA SER A 203 -4.17 33.65 40.77
C SER A 203 -3.52 32.51 41.56
N GLU A 204 -2.88 32.84 42.68
CA GLU A 204 -2.33 31.82 43.59
C GLU A 204 -3.45 30.94 44.18
N GLU A 205 -4.60 31.53 44.53
CA GLU A 205 -5.78 30.83 45.04
C GLU A 205 -6.26 29.73 44.07
N GLN A 206 -6.28 30.01 42.76
CA GLN A 206 -6.65 29.04 41.72
C GLN A 206 -5.64 27.88 41.54
N ARG A 207 -4.45 27.99 42.15
CA ARG A 207 -3.36 26.99 42.14
C ARG A 207 -3.03 26.48 43.55
N THR A 208 -3.94 26.69 44.50
CA THR A 208 -3.76 26.33 45.91
C THR A 208 -4.69 25.19 46.29
N PHE A 209 -4.13 24.12 46.84
CA PHE A 209 -4.86 22.90 47.22
C PHE A 209 -4.51 22.50 48.67
N PRO A 210 -5.36 21.73 49.37
CA PRO A 210 -5.00 21.15 50.67
C PRO A 210 -3.76 20.26 50.55
N LYS A 211 -2.88 20.26 51.55
CA LYS A 211 -1.76 19.29 51.61
C LYS A 211 -2.25 17.87 51.79
N GLU A 212 -3.31 17.70 52.57
CA GLU A 212 -3.96 16.41 52.82
C GLU A 212 -5.48 16.60 52.85
N GLU A 213 -6.21 15.50 52.62
CA GLU A 213 -7.67 15.45 52.76
C GLU A 213 -8.09 15.89 54.17
N ASN A 214 -8.99 16.87 54.26
CA ASN A 214 -9.45 17.50 55.50
C ASN A 214 -8.40 18.31 56.30
N SER A 215 -7.22 18.59 55.73
CA SER A 215 -6.25 19.50 56.35
C SER A 215 -6.57 20.98 56.08
N THR A 216 -6.29 21.84 57.06
CA THR A 216 -6.31 23.31 56.91
C THR A 216 -5.01 23.85 56.31
N GLU A 217 -3.94 23.07 56.26
CA GLU A 217 -2.70 23.46 55.59
C GLU A 217 -2.84 23.30 54.08
N THR A 218 -2.46 24.34 53.34
CA THR A 218 -2.48 24.35 51.88
C THR A 218 -1.06 24.32 51.28
N ILE A 219 -1.00 24.00 49.99
CA ILE A 219 0.17 24.10 49.13
C ILE A 219 -0.24 24.83 47.85
N THR A 220 0.58 25.78 47.41
CA THR A 220 0.39 26.56 46.19
C THR A 220 1.43 26.15 45.17
N PHE A 221 1.00 25.73 43.98
CA PHE A 221 1.89 25.30 42.90
C PHE A 221 2.20 26.45 41.93
N GLY A 222 3.45 26.53 41.47
CA GLY A 222 3.93 27.53 40.52
C GLY A 222 3.32 27.45 39.12
N ILE A 223 3.81 28.28 38.19
CA ILE A 223 3.29 28.40 36.82
C ILE A 223 4.04 27.55 35.78
N THR A 224 5.09 26.83 36.18
CA THR A 224 5.92 26.02 35.26
C THR A 224 5.23 24.70 34.88
N ALA A 225 5.75 24.04 33.84
CA ALA A 225 5.32 22.68 33.49
C ALA A 225 5.52 21.69 34.65
N GLU A 226 6.70 21.74 35.28
CA GLU A 226 7.06 20.91 36.43
C GLU A 226 6.09 21.08 37.61
N GLU A 227 5.77 22.32 37.98
CA GLU A 227 4.81 22.65 39.05
C GLU A 227 3.38 22.22 38.69
N THR A 228 2.98 22.37 37.43
CA THR A 228 1.66 21.92 36.94
C THR A 228 1.53 20.40 37.03
N VAL A 229 2.60 19.65 36.71
CA VAL A 229 2.60 18.19 36.80
C VAL A 229 2.71 17.70 38.25
N GLN A 230 3.41 18.44 39.11
CA GLN A 230 3.42 18.18 40.54
C GLN A 230 2.02 18.41 41.15
N GLU A 231 1.30 19.45 40.73
CA GLU A 231 -0.10 19.69 41.09
C GLU A 231 -1.01 18.53 40.63
N ILE A 232 -0.91 18.09 39.37
CA ILE A 232 -1.67 16.94 38.84
C ILE A 232 -1.45 15.69 39.70
N ARG A 233 -0.18 15.34 39.97
CA ARG A 233 0.20 14.17 40.78
C ARG A 233 -0.30 14.29 42.22
N HIS A 234 -0.21 15.49 42.82
CA HIS A 234 -0.74 15.78 44.15
C HIS A 234 -2.26 15.60 44.21
N ARG A 235 -3.00 16.15 43.24
CA ARG A 235 -4.45 16.02 43.16
C ARG A 235 -4.89 14.57 42.94
N ILE A 236 -4.17 13.82 42.10
CA ILE A 236 -4.36 12.37 41.93
C ILE A 236 -4.19 11.65 43.27
N TYR A 237 -3.11 11.94 44.00
CA TYR A 237 -2.86 11.36 45.32
C TYR A 237 -3.95 11.72 46.34
N LEU A 238 -4.45 12.97 46.38
CA LEU A 238 -5.57 13.35 47.24
C LEU A 238 -6.85 12.54 46.91
N ALA A 239 -7.20 12.41 45.62
CA ALA A 239 -8.46 11.77 45.21
C ALA A 239 -8.46 10.23 45.29
N THR A 240 -7.27 9.60 45.27
CA THR A 240 -7.12 8.15 45.15
C THR A 240 -6.26 7.51 46.25
N ARG A 241 -5.43 8.28 46.95
CA ARG A 241 -4.34 7.80 47.83
C ARG A 241 -3.35 6.85 47.14
N ILE A 242 -3.21 6.98 45.83
CA ILE A 242 -2.27 6.23 44.98
C ILE A 242 -1.37 7.24 44.28
N THR A 243 -0.08 6.94 44.17
CA THR A 243 0.89 7.81 43.51
C THR A 243 0.92 7.59 41.99
N ALA A 244 1.35 8.62 41.28
CA ALA A 244 1.65 8.56 39.86
C ALA A 244 3.04 9.13 39.61
N SER A 245 3.72 8.59 38.62
CA SER A 245 4.92 9.20 38.04
C SER A 245 4.59 9.85 36.71
N ALA A 246 5.34 10.88 36.33
CA ALA A 246 5.03 11.65 35.12
C ALA A 246 6.26 12.15 34.36
N GLY A 247 6.14 12.25 33.03
CA GLY A 247 7.21 12.67 32.15
C GLY A 247 6.77 13.80 31.24
N MET A 248 7.57 14.86 31.16
CA MET A 248 7.29 16.05 30.34
C MET A 248 8.30 16.17 29.20
N ALA A 249 7.84 16.35 27.97
CA ALA A 249 8.72 16.57 26.81
C ALA A 249 7.97 17.23 25.65
N CYS A 250 8.69 17.54 24.56
CA CYS A 250 8.09 18.18 23.38
C CYS A 250 7.21 17.26 22.50
N ASN A 251 7.21 15.95 22.75
CA ASN A 251 6.40 14.96 22.03
C ASN A 251 6.07 13.75 22.92
N MET A 252 5.03 13.00 22.54
CA MET A 252 4.50 11.89 23.35
C MET A 252 5.53 10.78 23.62
N ARG A 253 6.37 10.39 22.64
CA ARG A 253 7.37 9.33 22.84
C ARG A 253 8.39 9.71 23.91
N LEU A 254 8.90 10.93 23.85
CA LEU A 254 9.84 11.45 24.86
C LEU A 254 9.14 11.60 26.23
N ALA A 255 7.88 12.03 26.27
CA ALA A 255 7.12 12.16 27.52
C ALA A 255 6.93 10.81 28.22
N LYS A 256 6.53 9.75 27.51
CA LYS A 256 6.42 8.38 28.08
C LYS A 256 7.77 7.92 28.65
N LEU A 257 8.83 8.04 27.87
CA LEU A 257 10.18 7.67 28.27
C LEU A 257 10.67 8.44 29.51
N CYS A 258 10.30 9.73 29.65
CA CYS A 258 10.61 10.52 30.84
C CYS A 258 9.84 10.05 32.09
N SER A 259 8.60 9.57 31.92
CA SER A 259 7.76 9.14 33.05
C SER A 259 8.29 7.90 33.78
N ASP A 260 9.14 7.11 33.11
CA ASP A 260 9.78 5.92 33.67
C ASP A 260 11.10 6.19 34.41
N ILE A 261 11.70 7.39 34.27
CA ILE A 261 13.04 7.68 34.83
C ILE A 261 13.03 7.75 36.36
N ASN A 262 12.07 8.47 36.93
CA ASN A 262 11.97 8.74 38.36
C ASN A 262 10.84 7.94 39.03
N LYS A 263 10.51 6.74 38.51
CA LYS A 263 9.52 5.84 39.13
C LYS A 263 10.10 5.15 40.39
N PRO A 264 9.30 4.94 41.45
CA PRO A 264 7.94 5.41 41.68
C PRO A 264 7.85 6.83 42.24
N ASN A 265 6.66 7.43 42.12
CA ASN A 265 6.28 8.72 42.66
C ASN A 265 7.26 9.88 42.37
N GLY A 266 7.76 9.95 41.14
CA GLY A 266 8.63 11.03 40.69
C GLY A 266 8.21 11.60 39.34
N GLN A 267 8.92 12.63 38.90
CA GLN A 267 8.69 13.21 37.57
C GLN A 267 10.00 13.65 36.93
N TYR A 268 10.01 13.74 35.60
CA TYR A 268 11.17 14.22 34.83
C TYR A 268 10.73 15.09 33.66
N GLN A 269 11.37 16.24 33.49
CA GLN A 269 11.18 17.12 32.32
C GLN A 269 12.41 17.09 31.42
N LEU A 270 12.22 16.72 30.16
CA LEU A 270 13.21 16.88 29.11
C LEU A 270 13.01 18.24 28.42
N GLU A 271 14.06 19.05 28.39
CA GLU A 271 14.06 20.36 27.73
C GLU A 271 13.78 20.23 26.22
N SER A 272 12.92 21.11 25.69
CA SER A 272 12.56 21.18 24.26
C SER A 272 13.69 21.73 23.36
N ASN A 273 14.88 21.13 23.45
CA ASN A 273 16.10 21.56 22.77
C ASN A 273 16.71 20.39 22.00
N VAL A 274 16.97 20.58 20.69
CA VAL A 274 17.48 19.51 19.81
C VAL A 274 18.72 18.82 20.37
N ASN A 275 19.68 19.58 20.90
CA ASN A 275 20.93 19.01 21.41
C ASN A 275 20.71 18.22 22.69
N VAL A 276 19.85 18.72 23.59
CA VAL A 276 19.48 18.02 24.83
C VAL A 276 18.74 16.72 24.50
N ILE A 277 17.75 16.77 23.62
CA ILE A 277 16.97 15.60 23.16
C ILE A 277 17.87 14.54 22.50
N LEU A 278 18.78 14.94 21.60
CA LEU A 278 19.67 13.99 20.93
C LEU A 278 20.70 13.39 21.88
N ASN A 279 21.26 14.17 22.81
CA ASN A 279 22.19 13.66 23.81
C ASN A 279 21.50 12.71 24.81
N PHE A 280 20.27 13.03 25.20
CA PHE A 280 19.43 12.17 26.04
C PHE A 280 19.12 10.85 25.34
N ILE A 281 18.63 10.88 24.09
CA ILE A 281 18.12 9.67 23.44
C ILE A 281 19.22 8.73 22.94
N ARG A 282 20.35 9.25 22.44
CA ARG A 282 21.43 8.47 21.79
C ARG A 282 21.96 7.32 22.65
N ASN A 283 22.12 7.56 23.96
CA ASN A 283 22.74 6.60 24.89
C ASN A 283 21.75 5.56 25.42
N LEU A 284 20.46 5.66 25.09
CA LEU A 284 19.45 4.76 25.63
C LEU A 284 19.53 3.38 24.97
N PRO A 285 19.38 2.28 25.74
CA PRO A 285 19.16 0.95 25.20
C PRO A 285 17.90 0.94 24.33
N ILE A 286 17.97 0.30 23.15
CA ILE A 286 16.83 0.24 22.23
C ILE A 286 15.56 -0.34 22.88
N ARG A 287 15.71 -1.26 23.85
CA ARG A 287 14.61 -1.90 24.56
C ARG A 287 13.79 -0.95 25.45
N LYS A 288 14.33 0.22 25.82
CA LYS A 288 13.60 1.28 26.55
C LYS A 288 12.65 2.09 25.65
N ILE A 289 12.68 1.89 24.33
CA ILE A 289 11.84 2.62 23.38
C ILE A 289 10.53 1.86 23.15
N LYS A 290 9.38 2.51 23.43
CA LYS A 290 8.04 1.99 23.06
C LYS A 290 8.01 1.66 21.55
N GLY A 291 7.48 0.49 21.21
CA GLY A 291 7.51 -0.10 19.87
C GLY A 291 8.71 -1.04 19.59
N ILE A 292 9.77 -1.05 20.41
CA ILE A 292 10.88 -2.03 20.29
C ILE A 292 10.68 -3.17 21.29
N GLY A 293 9.80 -4.10 20.93
CA GLY A 293 9.55 -5.36 21.64
C GLY A 293 10.76 -6.32 21.64
N LYS A 294 10.64 -7.46 22.34
CA LYS A 294 11.73 -8.45 22.47
C LYS A 294 12.24 -8.98 21.12
N VAL A 295 11.35 -9.27 20.18
CA VAL A 295 11.69 -9.78 18.84
C VAL A 295 12.46 -8.72 18.05
N THR A 296 11.95 -7.48 18.01
CA THR A 296 12.60 -6.35 17.34
C THR A 296 13.96 -6.01 17.97
N ALA A 297 14.08 -6.05 19.30
CA ALA A 297 15.34 -5.90 20.01
C ALA A 297 16.34 -6.99 19.61
N LEU A 298 15.95 -8.27 19.65
CA LEU A 298 16.78 -9.40 19.23
C LEU A 298 17.26 -9.27 17.77
N HIS A 299 16.37 -8.85 16.86
CA HIS A 299 16.73 -8.57 15.47
C HIS A 299 17.78 -7.45 15.37
N LEU A 300 17.59 -6.33 16.05
CA LEU A 300 18.55 -5.20 16.05
C LEU A 300 19.88 -5.55 16.74
N GLU A 301 19.84 -6.25 17.87
CA GLU A 301 21.03 -6.73 18.60
C GLU A 301 21.87 -7.70 17.76
N SER A 302 21.24 -8.54 16.92
CA SER A 302 21.95 -9.40 15.96
C SER A 302 22.74 -8.59 14.90
N LEU A 303 22.30 -7.36 14.63
CA LEU A 303 23.00 -6.39 13.79
C LEU A 303 24.02 -5.54 14.58
N GLN A 304 24.27 -5.87 15.86
CA GLN A 304 25.05 -5.07 16.82
C GLN A 304 24.49 -3.64 16.97
N ILE A 305 23.17 -3.52 17.10
CA ILE A 305 22.48 -2.30 17.48
C ILE A 305 21.97 -2.51 18.91
N GLN A 306 22.57 -1.83 19.88
CA GLN A 306 22.18 -1.94 21.30
C GLN A 306 21.60 -0.63 21.82
N THR A 307 22.07 0.50 21.28
CA THR A 307 21.65 1.85 21.64
C THR A 307 20.91 2.52 20.48
N VAL A 308 20.18 3.59 20.80
CA VAL A 308 19.55 4.43 19.76
C VAL A 308 20.59 5.10 18.85
N ASN A 309 21.80 5.38 19.33
CA ASN A 309 22.89 5.87 18.49
C ASN A 309 23.30 4.85 17.42
N ASP A 310 23.29 3.55 17.73
CA ASP A 310 23.62 2.50 16.76
C ASP A 310 22.62 2.43 15.59
N ILE A 311 21.35 2.78 15.83
CA ILE A 311 20.33 2.93 14.78
C ILE A 311 20.76 3.99 13.76
N TYR A 312 21.28 5.13 14.23
CA TYR A 312 21.82 6.18 13.36
C TYR A 312 23.11 5.71 12.65
N LEU A 313 24.03 5.06 13.35
CA LEU A 313 25.27 4.55 12.75
C LEU A 313 24.99 3.50 11.67
N LYS A 314 23.96 2.66 11.82
CA LYS A 314 23.61 1.58 10.87
C LYS A 314 22.45 1.93 9.93
N ARG A 315 22.03 3.20 9.86
CA ARG A 315 20.89 3.68 9.04
C ARG A 315 20.97 3.28 7.56
N GLY A 316 22.17 3.22 6.97
CA GLY A 316 22.38 2.74 5.59
C GLY A 316 22.03 1.26 5.40
N ILE A 317 22.40 0.41 6.36
CA ILE A 317 22.04 -1.02 6.37
C ILE A 317 20.54 -1.19 6.60
N LEU A 318 20.00 -0.52 7.63
CA LEU A 318 18.57 -0.56 7.96
C LEU A 318 17.70 -0.16 6.76
N LYS A 319 18.13 0.83 5.96
CA LYS A 319 17.43 1.27 4.74
C LYS A 319 17.35 0.21 3.63
N LEU A 320 18.22 -0.80 3.64
CA LEU A 320 18.27 -1.87 2.64
C LEU A 320 17.53 -3.15 3.08
N ILE A 321 17.39 -3.38 4.40
CA ILE A 321 16.86 -4.63 4.94
C ILE A 321 15.48 -4.51 5.60
N GLU A 322 15.16 -3.38 6.21
CA GLU A 322 13.91 -3.21 6.96
C GLU A 322 12.77 -2.74 6.05
N TYR A 323 11.54 -3.04 6.47
CA TYR A 323 10.34 -2.54 5.81
C TYR A 323 10.24 -1.01 5.92
N PRO A 324 9.57 -0.32 4.98
CA PRO A 324 9.49 1.14 4.98
C PRO A 324 8.94 1.75 6.27
N SER A 325 7.96 1.10 6.91
CA SER A 325 7.38 1.48 8.21
C SER A 325 8.38 1.33 9.35
N THR A 326 8.99 0.15 9.49
CA THR A 326 10.06 -0.11 10.47
C THR A 326 11.23 0.85 10.31
N PHE A 327 11.64 1.15 9.07
CA PHE A 327 12.68 2.14 8.80
C PHE A 327 12.26 3.55 9.22
N ASP A 328 11.04 4.00 8.90
CA ASP A 328 10.54 5.32 9.35
C ASP A 328 10.53 5.41 10.88
N PHE A 329 9.92 4.43 11.55
CA PHE A 329 9.90 4.33 13.01
C PHE A 329 11.32 4.44 13.61
N LEU A 330 12.28 3.64 13.11
CA LEU A 330 13.66 3.67 13.61
C LEU A 330 14.36 5.02 13.34
N MET A 331 14.11 5.68 12.21
CA MET A 331 14.66 7.02 11.93
C MET A 331 14.03 8.10 12.81
N ARG A 332 12.73 8.02 13.08
CA ARG A 332 12.04 8.90 14.03
C ARG A 332 12.55 8.70 15.45
N VAL A 333 12.80 7.46 15.85
CA VAL A 333 13.42 7.12 17.14
C VAL A 333 14.82 7.72 17.23
N CYS A 334 15.72 7.47 16.28
CA CYS A 334 17.10 7.98 16.40
C CYS A 334 17.20 9.52 16.29
N ASN A 335 16.18 10.17 15.73
CA ASN A 335 16.09 11.63 15.69
C ASN A 335 15.38 12.26 16.90
N GLY A 336 14.75 11.47 17.77
CA GLY A 336 13.95 11.97 18.90
C GLY A 336 12.57 12.54 18.54
N CYS A 337 12.03 12.21 17.37
CA CYS A 337 10.76 12.72 16.84
C CYS A 337 9.59 11.76 17.16
N GLY A 338 8.74 12.08 18.13
CA GLY A 338 7.46 11.38 18.38
C GLY A 338 6.25 12.12 17.80
N SER A 339 5.03 11.64 18.10
CA SER A 339 3.81 12.39 17.79
C SER A 339 3.72 13.68 18.62
N THR A 340 3.27 14.75 17.98
CA THR A 340 2.96 16.06 18.59
C THR A 340 1.47 16.41 18.49
N THR A 341 0.64 15.39 18.30
CA THR A 341 -0.82 15.42 18.29
C THR A 341 -1.34 14.23 19.08
N ILE A 342 -2.27 14.46 20.01
CA ILE A 342 -3.05 13.37 20.60
C ILE A 342 -4.07 12.98 19.54
N GLU A 343 -3.92 11.77 19.02
CA GLU A 343 -4.90 11.18 18.13
C GLU A 343 -5.93 10.44 18.98
N HIS A 344 -7.19 10.87 18.88
CA HIS A 344 -8.30 10.09 19.40
C HIS A 344 -8.66 9.06 18.35
N ASP A 345 -8.37 7.78 18.62
CA ASP A 345 -8.76 6.67 17.76
C ASP A 345 -10.27 6.42 17.96
N ASP A 346 -11.08 7.34 17.41
CA ASP A 346 -12.52 7.53 17.68
C ASP A 346 -13.39 6.29 17.33
N LEU A 347 -12.83 5.30 16.65
CA LEU A 347 -13.54 4.13 16.15
C LEU A 347 -12.79 2.83 16.47
N GLN A 348 -13.21 2.18 17.55
CA GLN A 348 -12.84 0.81 17.88
C GLN A 348 -12.86 -0.10 16.64
N LYS A 349 -11.71 -0.71 16.30
CA LYS A 349 -11.52 -1.49 15.06
C LYS A 349 -12.07 -2.92 15.16
N SER A 350 -12.14 -3.47 16.38
CA SER A 350 -12.68 -4.80 16.67
C SER A 350 -13.14 -4.96 18.12
N ILE A 351 -14.08 -5.87 18.34
CA ILE A 351 -14.55 -6.33 19.66
C ILE A 351 -14.30 -7.84 19.75
N GLY A 352 -13.99 -8.39 20.93
CA GLY A 352 -13.81 -9.83 21.04
C GLY A 352 -13.62 -10.34 22.46
N HIS A 353 -14.04 -11.59 22.67
CA HIS A 353 -13.86 -12.30 23.93
C HIS A 353 -13.09 -13.59 23.71
N GLU A 354 -12.07 -13.83 24.53
CA GLU A 354 -11.39 -15.11 24.62
C GLU A 354 -11.28 -15.63 26.06
N THR A 355 -11.08 -16.93 26.20
CA THR A 355 -10.86 -17.54 27.51
C THR A 355 -9.93 -18.75 27.43
N THR A 356 -9.06 -18.89 28.43
CA THR A 356 -8.18 -20.06 28.62
C THR A 356 -8.85 -21.05 29.58
N PHE A 357 -8.80 -22.33 29.25
CA PHE A 357 -9.42 -23.42 29.98
C PHE A 357 -8.51 -24.66 30.04
N ASN A 358 -8.89 -25.65 30.85
CA ASN A 358 -8.20 -26.93 30.91
C ASN A 358 -8.34 -27.68 29.57
N GLY A 359 -7.25 -28.26 29.07
CA GLY A 359 -7.20 -28.86 27.73
C GLY A 359 -8.30 -29.89 27.48
N THR A 360 -9.13 -29.69 26.45
CA THR A 360 -10.19 -30.63 26.05
C THR A 360 -10.28 -30.81 24.53
N SER A 361 -10.65 -32.01 24.10
CA SER A 361 -10.99 -32.36 22.71
C SER A 361 -12.48 -32.68 22.54
N ASP A 362 -13.30 -32.50 23.59
CA ASP A 362 -14.74 -32.76 23.52
C ASP A 362 -15.43 -31.69 22.66
N SER A 363 -15.89 -32.11 21.47
CA SER A 363 -16.54 -31.23 20.50
C SER A 363 -17.83 -30.59 21.04
N LEU A 364 -18.57 -31.24 21.95
CA LEU A 364 -19.77 -30.67 22.56
C LEU A 364 -19.41 -29.53 23.52
N GLN A 365 -18.38 -29.72 24.35
CA GLN A 365 -17.86 -28.67 25.24
C GLN A 365 -17.32 -27.48 24.43
N LEU A 366 -16.53 -27.75 23.40
CA LEU A 366 -15.93 -26.72 22.55
C LEU A 366 -17.00 -25.93 21.77
N ILE A 367 -18.05 -26.59 21.25
CA ILE A 367 -19.18 -25.92 20.59
C ILE A 367 -20.02 -25.11 21.59
N SER A 368 -20.18 -25.57 22.84
CA SER A 368 -20.85 -24.79 23.89
C SER A 368 -20.08 -23.52 24.21
N LEU A 369 -18.78 -23.65 24.49
CA LEU A 369 -17.91 -22.51 24.79
C LEU A 369 -17.86 -21.51 23.62
N CYS A 370 -17.79 -22.00 22.39
CA CYS A 370 -17.85 -21.18 21.18
C CYS A 370 -19.12 -20.33 21.12
N ARG A 371 -20.28 -20.89 21.50
CA ARG A 371 -21.56 -20.19 21.56
C ARG A 371 -21.56 -19.15 22.69
N ASP A 372 -21.00 -19.47 23.85
CA ASP A 372 -20.95 -18.55 24.99
C ASP A 372 -20.04 -17.34 24.73
N LEU A 373 -18.90 -17.54 24.06
CA LEU A 373 -18.00 -16.46 23.63
C LEU A 373 -18.60 -15.61 22.51
N ALA A 374 -19.26 -16.25 21.52
CA ALA A 374 -20.00 -15.54 20.49
C ALA A 374 -21.15 -14.70 21.09
N LYS A 375 -21.83 -15.22 22.11
CA LYS A 375 -22.86 -14.48 22.84
C LYS A 375 -22.29 -13.23 23.52
N LYS A 376 -21.23 -13.36 24.32
CA LYS A 376 -20.61 -12.19 25.00
C LYS A 376 -20.19 -11.09 24.02
N THR A 377 -19.54 -11.50 22.93
CA THR A 377 -19.09 -10.58 21.85
C THR A 377 -20.27 -9.89 21.15
N VAL A 378 -21.42 -10.56 21.03
CA VAL A 378 -22.63 -9.98 20.45
C VAL A 378 -23.42 -9.13 21.44
N ASP A 379 -23.46 -9.50 22.72
CA ASP A 379 -24.09 -8.70 23.77
C ASP A 379 -23.39 -7.31 23.87
N GLU A 380 -22.05 -7.26 23.71
CA GLU A 380 -21.26 -6.03 23.62
C GLU A 380 -21.51 -5.23 22.31
N LEU A 381 -21.55 -5.88 21.14
CA LEU A 381 -22.00 -5.23 19.90
C LEU A 381 -23.39 -4.57 20.05
N ILE A 382 -24.29 -5.23 20.79
CA ILE A 382 -25.65 -4.75 21.01
C ILE A 382 -25.69 -3.58 22.00
N SER A 383 -24.95 -3.62 23.11
CA SER A 383 -24.85 -2.49 24.06
C SER A 383 -24.30 -1.24 23.39
N ASP A 384 -23.26 -1.42 22.59
CA ASP A 384 -22.50 -0.33 21.99
C ASP A 384 -23.13 0.14 20.67
N ARG A 385 -24.21 -0.53 20.25
CA ARG A 385 -24.98 -0.25 19.02
C ARG A 385 -24.15 -0.37 17.75
N ILE A 386 -23.20 -1.29 17.74
CA ILE A 386 -22.28 -1.56 16.63
C ILE A 386 -22.78 -2.77 15.82
N LEU A 387 -22.50 -2.76 14.52
CA LEU A 387 -22.64 -3.90 13.61
C LEU A 387 -21.23 -4.31 13.16
N CYS A 388 -20.98 -5.61 13.03
CA CYS A 388 -19.75 -6.14 12.45
C CYS A 388 -19.97 -6.67 11.03
N LYS A 389 -18.90 -6.82 10.25
CA LYS A 389 -18.94 -7.52 8.96
C LYS A 389 -17.97 -8.69 8.87
N ARG A 390 -16.97 -8.80 9.74
CA ARG A 390 -16.05 -9.93 9.81
C ARG A 390 -16.14 -10.59 11.18
N VAL A 391 -16.08 -11.92 11.17
CA VAL A 391 -16.05 -12.73 12.39
C VAL A 391 -14.83 -13.63 12.34
N THR A 392 -14.16 -13.79 13.48
CA THR A 392 -12.88 -14.46 13.64
C THR A 392 -12.94 -15.43 14.82
N LEU A 393 -12.59 -16.69 14.59
CA LEU A 393 -12.30 -17.69 15.59
C LEU A 393 -10.79 -17.70 15.86
N LYS A 394 -10.38 -17.65 17.13
CA LYS A 394 -9.02 -17.91 17.61
C LYS A 394 -9.06 -19.16 18.49
N ILE A 395 -8.15 -20.11 18.28
CA ILE A 395 -7.97 -21.29 19.13
C ILE A 395 -6.49 -21.46 19.47
N LYS A 396 -6.18 -21.94 20.68
CA LYS A 396 -4.80 -22.28 21.12
C LYS A 396 -4.78 -23.76 21.53
N THR A 397 -3.86 -24.55 21.00
CA THR A 397 -3.71 -25.97 21.35
C THR A 397 -3.06 -26.12 22.73
N VAL A 398 -3.16 -27.30 23.37
CA VAL A 398 -2.41 -27.61 24.60
C VAL A 398 -0.89 -27.46 24.45
N ASN A 399 -0.37 -27.46 23.23
CA ASN A 399 1.03 -27.21 22.91
C ASN A 399 1.36 -25.72 22.76
N PHE A 400 0.39 -24.82 22.96
CA PHE A 400 0.48 -23.36 22.80
C PHE A 400 0.60 -22.87 21.35
N GLU A 401 0.36 -23.72 20.35
CA GLU A 401 0.20 -23.31 18.95
C GLU A 401 -1.13 -22.53 18.80
N ILE A 402 -1.14 -21.41 18.08
CA ILE A 402 -2.32 -20.57 17.83
C ILE A 402 -2.82 -20.80 16.41
N LEU A 403 -4.12 -20.99 16.23
CA LEU A 403 -4.77 -20.97 14.92
C LEU A 403 -5.88 -19.92 14.93
N THR A 404 -5.88 -19.08 13.89
CA THR A 404 -6.91 -18.06 13.66
C THR A 404 -7.61 -18.34 12.33
N ARG A 405 -8.93 -18.21 12.31
CA ARG A 405 -9.80 -18.42 11.13
C ARG A 405 -10.83 -17.30 11.06
N SER A 406 -10.94 -16.64 9.91
CA SER A 406 -11.79 -15.46 9.74
C SER A 406 -12.76 -15.62 8.57
N LYS A 407 -13.97 -15.06 8.71
CA LYS A 407 -14.97 -15.01 7.64
C LYS A 407 -15.65 -13.64 7.56
N THR A 408 -15.54 -12.99 6.41
CA THR A 408 -16.34 -11.81 6.08
C THR A 408 -17.75 -12.22 5.65
N LEU A 409 -18.75 -11.59 6.24
CA LEU A 409 -20.18 -11.77 6.03
C LEU A 409 -20.67 -10.97 4.81
N SER A 410 -21.85 -11.33 4.29
CA SER A 410 -22.48 -10.65 3.15
C SER A 410 -22.91 -9.21 3.46
N SER A 411 -23.35 -8.97 4.69
CA SER A 411 -23.87 -7.69 5.19
C SER A 411 -23.38 -7.44 6.61
N TYR A 412 -23.38 -6.18 7.02
CA TYR A 412 -23.16 -5.80 8.42
C TYR A 412 -24.28 -6.39 9.30
N THR A 413 -23.92 -6.95 10.46
CA THR A 413 -24.87 -7.55 11.40
C THR A 413 -24.33 -7.60 12.83
N ASP A 414 -25.26 -7.66 13.76
CA ASP A 414 -25.14 -7.96 15.20
C ASP A 414 -25.93 -9.23 15.55
N SER A 415 -26.43 -9.98 14.56
CA SER A 415 -27.30 -11.13 14.82
C SER A 415 -26.52 -12.28 15.45
N LEU A 416 -26.85 -12.59 16.71
CA LEU A 416 -26.29 -13.70 17.47
C LEU A 416 -26.32 -15.02 16.68
N ASN A 417 -27.43 -15.31 16.00
CA ASN A 417 -27.60 -16.54 15.24
C ASN A 417 -26.65 -16.61 14.04
N ILE A 418 -26.50 -15.52 13.28
CA ILE A 418 -25.60 -15.47 12.10
C ILE A 418 -24.14 -15.58 12.54
N ILE A 419 -23.76 -14.84 13.58
CA ILE A 419 -22.39 -14.83 14.10
C ILE A 419 -22.04 -16.20 14.69
N THR A 420 -22.88 -16.74 15.58
CA THR A 420 -22.68 -18.05 16.21
C THR A 420 -22.59 -19.19 15.19
N ASP A 421 -23.51 -19.24 14.22
CA ASP A 421 -23.48 -20.25 13.15
C ASP A 421 -22.16 -20.20 12.36
N LYS A 422 -21.67 -18.99 12.04
CA LYS A 422 -20.45 -18.81 11.27
C LYS A 422 -19.20 -19.18 12.06
N VAL A 423 -19.09 -18.84 13.35
CA VAL A 423 -17.97 -19.27 14.20
C VAL A 423 -18.00 -20.78 14.44
N ILE A 424 -19.16 -21.37 14.73
CA ILE A 424 -19.28 -22.83 14.90
C ILE A 424 -18.93 -23.55 13.59
N THR A 425 -19.26 -22.99 12.43
CA THR A 425 -18.81 -23.54 11.13
C THR A 425 -17.29 -23.51 11.00
N LEU A 426 -16.63 -22.41 11.40
CA LEU A 426 -15.16 -22.32 11.42
C LEU A 426 -14.55 -23.32 12.41
N LEU A 427 -15.14 -23.48 13.60
CA LEU A 427 -14.66 -24.44 14.61
C LEU A 427 -14.77 -25.88 14.12
N LYS A 428 -15.94 -26.27 13.57
CA LYS A 428 -16.13 -27.61 13.00
C LYS A 428 -15.15 -27.90 11.88
N HIS A 429 -14.89 -26.93 11.00
CA HIS A 429 -13.90 -27.08 9.94
C HIS A 429 -12.52 -27.49 10.47
N GLU A 430 -12.03 -26.88 11.55
CA GLU A 430 -10.75 -27.27 12.16
C GLU A 430 -10.82 -28.63 12.89
N LEU A 431 -11.95 -28.95 13.54
CA LEU A 431 -12.16 -30.24 14.20
C LEU A 431 -12.34 -31.41 13.22
N ASP A 432 -12.87 -31.16 12.02
CA ASP A 432 -13.18 -32.16 11.01
C ASP A 432 -12.02 -32.40 10.01
N GLN A 433 -11.14 -31.40 9.78
CA GLN A 433 -10.04 -31.52 8.82
C GLN A 433 -8.80 -32.24 9.34
N ASP A 434 -8.55 -32.21 10.64
CA ASP A 434 -7.29 -32.66 11.24
C ASP A 434 -7.56 -33.75 12.29
N LEU A 435 -7.41 -35.01 11.88
CA LEU A 435 -7.56 -36.18 12.76
C LEU A 435 -6.55 -36.21 13.92
N GLU A 436 -5.50 -35.39 13.89
CA GLU A 436 -4.47 -35.32 14.93
C GLU A 436 -4.48 -34.00 15.72
N LEU A 437 -5.49 -33.13 15.54
CA LEU A 437 -5.56 -31.83 16.20
C LEU A 437 -5.45 -31.98 17.74
N PRO A 438 -4.41 -31.42 18.38
CA PRO A 438 -4.26 -31.54 19.82
C PRO A 438 -5.38 -30.80 20.56
N ALA A 439 -5.77 -31.32 21.73
CA ALA A 439 -6.77 -30.71 22.61
C ALA A 439 -6.62 -29.18 22.72
N LEU A 440 -7.72 -28.45 22.73
CA LEU A 440 -7.72 -26.99 22.80
C LEU A 440 -7.67 -26.52 24.25
N ARG A 441 -6.95 -25.42 24.50
CA ARG A 441 -6.79 -24.77 25.82
C ARG A 441 -7.24 -23.31 25.86
N LEU A 442 -7.53 -22.72 24.70
CA LEU A 442 -8.04 -21.35 24.57
C LEU A 442 -8.96 -21.30 23.36
N MET A 443 -10.02 -20.52 23.49
CA MET A 443 -10.92 -20.19 22.40
C MET A 443 -11.29 -18.72 22.50
N GLY A 444 -11.38 -18.05 21.37
CA GLY A 444 -11.73 -16.65 21.24
C GLY A 444 -12.64 -16.40 20.05
N VAL A 445 -13.58 -15.46 20.23
CA VAL A 445 -14.47 -14.97 19.17
C VAL A 445 -14.27 -13.47 19.08
N ARG A 446 -13.73 -13.00 17.95
CA ARG A 446 -13.51 -11.59 17.62
C ARG A 446 -14.38 -11.20 16.43
N VAL A 447 -14.85 -9.96 16.42
CA VAL A 447 -15.59 -9.35 15.33
C VAL A 447 -14.87 -8.07 14.90
N SER A 448 -14.78 -7.83 13.60
CA SER A 448 -14.15 -6.64 13.01
C SER A 448 -14.89 -6.17 11.76
N ASP A 449 -14.35 -5.16 11.07
CA ASP A 449 -15.11 -4.30 10.15
C ASP A 449 -16.36 -3.75 10.88
N LEU A 450 -16.14 -2.86 11.84
CA LEU A 450 -17.20 -2.33 12.70
C LEU A 450 -17.89 -1.11 12.07
N LYS A 451 -19.18 -0.93 12.38
CA LYS A 451 -20.00 0.21 11.93
C LYS A 451 -21.13 0.50 12.92
N MET A 452 -21.28 1.74 13.37
CA MET A 452 -22.43 2.15 14.20
C MET A 452 -23.77 1.96 13.48
N LYS A 453 -24.81 1.55 14.24
CA LYS A 453 -26.20 1.51 13.78
C LYS A 453 -26.70 2.92 13.47
N SER A 454 -27.27 3.11 12.28
CA SER A 454 -27.62 4.41 11.72
C SER A 454 -28.87 5.08 12.31
N SER A 455 -29.41 4.59 13.44
CA SER A 455 -30.64 5.12 14.04
C SER A 455 -30.41 6.36 14.91
N ASP A 456 -29.19 6.57 15.43
CA ASP A 456 -28.84 7.72 16.29
C ASP A 456 -27.43 8.25 15.97
N LEU A 457 -27.26 8.91 14.81
CA LEU A 457 -26.34 10.06 14.81
C LEU A 457 -27.08 11.18 15.56
N PRO A 458 -26.47 11.85 16.57
CA PRO A 458 -27.11 12.97 17.23
C PRO A 458 -27.49 14.06 16.21
N ILE A 459 -28.79 14.32 16.05
CA ILE A 459 -29.32 15.37 15.16
C ILE A 459 -28.70 16.76 15.46
N LEU A 460 -28.16 16.97 16.66
CA LEU A 460 -27.41 18.18 17.03
C LEU A 460 -26.13 18.41 16.22
N GLN A 461 -25.47 17.38 15.65
CA GLN A 461 -24.31 17.60 14.77
C GLN A 461 -24.69 18.14 13.38
N PHE A 462 -25.95 18.03 12.96
CA PHE A 462 -26.43 18.66 11.72
C PHE A 462 -26.84 20.13 11.86
N PHE A 463 -27.02 20.62 13.10
CA PHE A 463 -27.47 22.00 13.38
C PHE A 463 -26.44 22.89 14.08
N SER A 464 -25.25 22.38 14.42
CA SER A 464 -24.13 23.22 14.93
C SER A 464 -23.42 24.02 13.82
N LYS A 465 -24.20 24.71 12.96
CA LYS A 465 -23.70 25.88 12.22
C LYS A 465 -23.74 27.08 13.17
N LYS A 466 -22.66 27.29 13.93
CA LYS A 466 -22.45 28.57 14.60
C LYS A 466 -22.48 29.67 13.53
N SER A 467 -23.36 30.64 13.72
CA SER A 467 -23.47 31.82 12.88
C SER A 467 -22.18 32.64 12.97
N THR A 468 -21.41 32.65 11.90
CA THR A 468 -20.39 33.69 11.67
C THR A 468 -20.81 34.48 10.44
N THR A 469 -20.96 35.79 10.62
CA THR A 469 -21.58 36.70 9.65
C THR A 469 -20.89 36.65 8.29
N THR A 470 -21.70 36.62 7.23
CA THR A 470 -21.24 36.55 5.84
C THR A 470 -20.37 37.75 5.45
N THR A 471 -19.09 37.51 5.17
CA THR A 471 -18.32 38.30 4.20
C THR A 471 -17.67 37.32 3.22
N THR A 472 -18.04 37.44 1.95
CA THR A 472 -17.83 36.40 0.94
C THR A 472 -16.40 36.39 0.39
N THR A 473 -15.64 35.32 0.65
CA THR A 473 -14.60 34.81 -0.26
C THR A 473 -14.57 33.28 -0.21
N ILE A 474 -14.52 32.66 -1.39
CA ILE A 474 -14.60 31.20 -1.55
C ILE A 474 -13.17 30.64 -1.49
N ASN A 475 -12.95 29.65 -0.64
CA ASN A 475 -11.77 28.77 -0.70
C ASN A 475 -12.19 27.35 -0.29
N GLU A 476 -12.28 26.46 -1.27
CA GLU A 476 -12.44 25.02 -1.06
C GLU A 476 -11.06 24.38 -0.93
N ASN A 477 -10.85 23.52 0.06
CA ASN A 477 -9.71 22.62 0.10
C ASN A 477 -10.17 21.21 0.46
N THR A 478 -9.71 20.25 -0.35
CA THR A 478 -10.19 18.87 -0.37
C THR A 478 -9.38 17.96 0.56
N HIS A 479 -10.06 16.99 1.18
CA HIS A 479 -9.46 15.88 1.94
C HIS A 479 -8.28 15.24 1.22
N ASP A 480 -7.16 15.12 1.93
CA ASP A 480 -6.08 14.21 1.59
C ASP A 480 -6.01 13.08 2.61
N MET A 481 -6.25 11.85 2.13
CA MET A 481 -6.03 10.66 2.92
C MET A 481 -4.53 10.35 2.98
N ILE A 482 -4.05 10.21 4.22
CA ILE A 482 -2.81 9.57 4.61
C ILE A 482 -3.26 8.23 5.19
N GLU A 483 -2.63 7.12 4.79
CA GLU A 483 -2.91 5.80 5.40
C GLU A 483 -2.05 5.67 6.66
N ASP A 484 -2.70 5.25 7.73
CA ASP A 484 -2.26 5.32 9.12
C ASP A 484 -1.14 4.32 9.45
N ILE A 485 -0.40 4.59 10.53
CA ILE A 485 0.56 3.66 11.13
C ILE A 485 0.08 3.38 12.56
N ASP A 486 -0.50 2.20 12.75
CA ASP A 486 -1.03 1.76 14.04
C ASP A 486 0.11 1.42 15.03
N ASP A 487 0.12 2.08 16.19
CA ASP A 487 0.97 1.80 17.37
C ASP A 487 0.16 0.97 18.40
N ASP A 488 -0.21 -0.27 18.07
CA ASP A 488 -0.91 -1.19 19.00
C ASP A 488 0.08 -1.90 19.96
N ASP A 489 -0.05 -1.66 21.28
CA ASP A 489 0.63 -2.42 22.35
C ASP A 489 -0.14 -3.73 22.70
N ASP A 490 -0.48 -4.55 21.70
CA ASP A 490 -1.10 -5.87 21.90
C ASP A 490 -0.05 -7.00 21.80
N ASP A 491 0.49 -7.40 22.96
CA ASP A 491 1.62 -8.34 23.17
C ASP A 491 1.28 -9.83 22.83
N ASP A 492 0.32 -10.12 21.93
CA ASP A 492 -0.16 -11.50 21.64
C ASP A 492 -0.65 -11.76 20.18
N ASP A 493 -0.32 -10.91 19.18
CA ASP A 493 -0.65 -11.14 17.74
C ASP A 493 0.58 -11.53 16.86
N GLU A 494 1.56 -12.26 17.44
CA GLU A 494 2.76 -12.77 16.73
C GLU A 494 2.46 -13.68 15.51
N GLY A 495 1.22 -14.16 15.35
CA GLY A 495 0.85 -15.18 14.36
C GLY A 495 0.71 -14.71 12.91
N GLU A 496 0.53 -13.40 12.65
CA GLU A 496 0.46 -12.88 11.27
C GLU A 496 1.86 -12.66 10.65
N GLU A 497 2.91 -12.41 11.45
CA GLU A 497 4.29 -12.40 10.97
C GLU A 497 4.88 -13.81 10.78
N GLU A 498 4.49 -14.81 11.58
CA GLU A 498 5.00 -16.20 11.49
C GLU A 498 4.74 -16.82 10.10
N ASN A 499 3.52 -16.71 9.57
CA ASN A 499 3.17 -17.27 8.26
C ASN A 499 3.89 -16.61 7.06
N LEU A 500 4.42 -15.38 7.21
CA LEU A 500 5.13 -14.69 6.13
C LEU A 500 6.59 -15.15 6.00
N ASN A 501 7.16 -15.75 7.04
CA ASN A 501 8.59 -16.07 7.12
C ASN A 501 8.90 -17.55 6.82
N GLU A 502 8.10 -18.51 7.30
CA GLU A 502 8.28 -19.93 6.95
C GLU A 502 8.10 -20.20 5.44
N GLU A 503 7.17 -19.46 4.81
CA GLU A 503 6.89 -19.53 3.38
C GLU A 503 7.98 -18.88 2.50
N PHE A 504 8.98 -18.22 3.11
CA PHE A 504 10.15 -17.65 2.43
C PHE A 504 11.40 -18.54 2.61
N LEU A 505 11.61 -19.06 3.82
CA LEU A 505 12.69 -20.01 4.15
C LEU A 505 12.62 -21.33 3.36
N SER A 506 11.41 -21.79 3.06
CA SER A 506 11.19 -22.96 2.19
C SER A 506 11.62 -22.73 0.73
N ILE A 507 11.61 -21.48 0.25
CA ILE A 507 12.02 -21.10 -1.11
C ILE A 507 13.54 -20.94 -1.20
N GLU A 508 14.16 -20.35 -0.19
CA GLU A 508 15.61 -20.14 -0.16
C GLU A 508 16.40 -21.46 -0.07
N ASN A 509 15.88 -22.46 0.67
CA ASN A 509 16.50 -23.79 0.69
C ASN A 509 16.46 -24.48 -0.68
N GLN A 510 15.39 -24.28 -1.45
CA GLN A 510 15.28 -24.83 -2.80
C GLN A 510 16.15 -24.11 -3.84
N TYR A 511 16.52 -22.84 -3.58
CA TYR A 511 17.41 -22.05 -4.45
C TYR A 511 18.90 -22.40 -4.29
N ASN A 512 19.29 -22.94 -3.13
CA ASN A 512 20.70 -23.23 -2.82
C ASN A 512 21.20 -24.60 -3.36
N GLU A 513 20.32 -25.55 -3.66
CA GLU A 513 20.74 -26.84 -4.27
C GLU A 513 21.14 -26.69 -5.75
N ASP A 514 20.45 -25.84 -6.52
CA ASP A 514 20.73 -25.65 -7.96
C ASP A 514 22.09 -24.97 -8.24
N CYS A 515 22.62 -24.17 -7.31
CA CYS A 515 23.89 -23.44 -7.50
C CYS A 515 25.17 -24.29 -7.37
N ASN A 516 25.11 -25.51 -6.82
CA ASN A 516 26.30 -26.35 -6.59
C ASN A 516 26.61 -27.35 -7.72
N SER A 517 25.93 -27.28 -8.87
CA SER A 517 26.04 -28.26 -9.96
C SER A 517 26.70 -27.77 -11.25
N LYS A 518 27.84 -27.05 -11.15
CA LYS A 518 28.80 -26.84 -12.27
C LYS A 518 30.17 -26.33 -11.82
N LEU A 519 31.08 -27.27 -11.55
CA LEU A 519 32.53 -27.07 -11.56
C LEU A 519 33.13 -27.98 -12.64
N ILE A 520 33.80 -27.41 -13.64
CA ILE A 520 34.65 -28.13 -14.59
C ILE A 520 35.93 -27.29 -14.81
N HIS A 521 37.07 -27.97 -14.83
CA HIS A 521 38.42 -27.45 -15.06
C HIS A 521 38.63 -26.81 -16.45
N ILE A 522 39.70 -26.02 -16.60
CA ILE A 522 40.76 -26.16 -17.62
C ILE A 522 41.92 -25.18 -17.28
N ASP A 523 43.13 -25.51 -17.76
CA ASP A 523 44.44 -25.13 -17.20
C ASP A 523 45.13 -23.89 -17.84
N ASP A 524 46.37 -23.62 -17.42
CA ASP A 524 47.26 -22.50 -17.80
C ASP A 524 47.76 -22.51 -19.27
N GLU A 525 48.00 -21.32 -19.89
CA GLU A 525 49.30 -20.88 -20.47
C GLU A 525 49.27 -19.59 -21.34
N ASN A 526 50.28 -18.72 -21.10
CA ASN A 526 51.04 -17.78 -21.98
C ASN A 526 50.45 -16.85 -23.09
N SER A 527 50.69 -15.54 -22.83
CA SER A 527 51.30 -14.52 -23.73
C SER A 527 50.53 -13.85 -24.91
N ASN A 528 50.35 -12.52 -24.82
CA ASN A 528 50.90 -11.48 -25.72
C ASN A 528 50.16 -10.12 -25.56
N THR A 529 50.85 -9.07 -25.09
CA THR A 529 50.27 -7.71 -24.97
C THR A 529 50.70 -6.82 -26.12
N SER A 530 49.76 -6.47 -27.01
CA SER A 530 49.99 -5.49 -28.09
C SER A 530 49.88 -4.04 -27.61
N THR A 531 50.82 -3.20 -28.05
CA THR A 531 50.77 -1.73 -27.89
C THR A 531 50.11 -1.10 -29.11
N THR A 532 49.07 -0.28 -28.92
CA THR A 532 48.38 0.41 -30.02
C THR A 532 48.15 1.87 -29.70
N THR A 533 48.31 2.76 -30.67
CA THR A 533 48.17 4.22 -30.50
C THR A 533 46.75 4.66 -30.89
N CYS A 534 46.09 5.44 -30.04
CA CYS A 534 44.75 5.97 -30.32
C CYS A 534 44.79 6.96 -31.51
N PRO A 535 44.02 6.76 -32.59
CA PRO A 535 44.10 7.63 -33.78
C PRO A 535 43.54 9.04 -33.55
N VAL A 536 42.68 9.24 -32.54
CA VAL A 536 42.02 10.53 -32.27
C VAL A 536 42.90 11.48 -31.45
N CYS A 537 43.67 10.95 -30.48
CA CYS A 537 44.49 11.76 -29.56
C CYS A 537 45.99 11.42 -29.61
N GLN A 538 46.40 10.48 -30.47
CA GLN A 538 47.76 9.99 -30.67
C GLN A 538 48.47 9.45 -29.41
N LYS A 539 47.72 9.12 -28.34
CA LYS A 539 48.25 8.52 -27.12
C LYS A 539 48.48 7.02 -27.30
N MET A 540 49.68 6.52 -26.98
CA MET A 540 49.95 5.08 -26.88
C MET A 540 49.15 4.45 -25.73
N LEU A 541 48.55 3.30 -25.99
CA LEU A 541 47.77 2.53 -25.03
C LEU A 541 48.35 1.11 -24.90
N LEU A 542 48.32 0.61 -23.66
CA LEU A 542 48.74 -0.72 -23.25
C LEU A 542 47.56 -1.41 -22.58
N GLY A 543 47.14 -2.55 -23.12
CA GLY A 543 46.09 -3.40 -22.53
C GLY A 543 45.02 -3.83 -23.53
N ASP A 544 44.12 -4.67 -23.01
CA ASP A 544 43.06 -5.36 -23.76
C ASP A 544 42.17 -4.43 -24.61
N ASN A 545 41.66 -4.96 -25.73
CA ASN A 545 40.94 -4.22 -26.77
C ASN A 545 39.72 -3.45 -26.22
N ASP A 546 39.02 -3.99 -25.22
CA ASP A 546 37.89 -3.31 -24.57
C ASP A 546 38.30 -1.98 -23.90
N LYS A 547 39.52 -1.90 -23.35
CA LYS A 547 40.04 -0.66 -22.76
C LYS A 547 40.45 0.34 -23.84
N ILE A 548 40.98 -0.14 -24.96
CA ILE A 548 41.34 0.69 -26.13
C ILE A 548 40.07 1.28 -26.76
N ASN A 549 39.06 0.45 -27.05
CA ASN A 549 37.78 0.85 -27.62
C ASN A 549 37.08 1.89 -26.72
N LYS A 550 36.97 1.62 -25.42
CA LYS A 550 36.38 2.56 -24.46
C LYS A 550 37.11 3.91 -24.37
N HIS A 551 38.42 3.94 -24.63
CA HIS A 551 39.17 5.20 -24.74
C HIS A 551 38.87 5.95 -26.04
N ILE A 552 38.78 5.24 -27.17
CA ILE A 552 38.43 5.82 -28.47
C ILE A 552 37.03 6.44 -28.41
N ASP A 553 36.04 5.74 -27.85
CA ASP A 553 34.67 6.25 -27.66
C ASP A 553 34.63 7.54 -26.82
N LEU A 554 35.46 7.62 -25.78
CA LEU A 554 35.59 8.83 -24.95
C LEU A 554 36.21 10.00 -25.72
N CYS A 555 37.22 9.75 -26.56
CA CYS A 555 37.84 10.77 -27.39
C CYS A 555 36.88 11.31 -28.46
N LEU A 556 36.14 10.45 -29.16
CA LEU A 556 35.18 10.85 -30.21
C LEU A 556 34.04 11.72 -29.64
N ASN A 557 33.50 11.36 -28.48
CA ASN A 557 32.45 12.14 -27.83
C ASN A 557 32.94 13.51 -27.30
N GLY A 558 34.23 13.64 -26.96
CA GLY A 558 34.81 14.91 -26.52
C GLY A 558 34.99 15.95 -27.64
N GLU A 559 35.12 15.51 -28.90
CA GLU A 559 35.29 16.39 -30.05
C GLU A 559 33.97 17.02 -30.50
N MET A 560 32.88 16.26 -30.48
CA MET A 560 31.51 16.75 -30.70
C MET A 560 31.12 17.88 -29.73
N ILE A 561 31.51 17.79 -28.46
CA ILE A 561 31.21 18.83 -27.46
C ILE A 561 31.94 20.14 -27.81
N ARG A 562 33.13 20.08 -28.43
CA ARG A 562 33.90 21.27 -28.84
C ARG A 562 33.37 21.93 -30.12
N THR A 563 32.71 21.17 -31.01
CA THR A 563 32.05 21.76 -32.19
C THR A 563 30.74 22.44 -31.79
N THR A 564 29.90 21.81 -30.96
CA THR A 564 28.62 22.41 -30.53
C THR A 564 28.80 23.71 -29.72
N ILE A 565 29.87 23.83 -28.92
CA ILE A 565 30.15 25.08 -28.18
C ILE A 565 30.55 26.23 -29.13
N LYS A 566 31.26 25.94 -30.23
CA LYS A 566 31.64 26.97 -31.21
C LYS A 566 30.48 27.49 -32.06
N GLU A 567 29.40 26.71 -32.19
CA GLU A 567 28.20 27.10 -32.95
C GLU A 567 27.23 27.97 -32.13
N GLN A 568 27.36 28.03 -30.79
CA GLN A 568 26.45 28.77 -29.93
C GLN A 568 26.83 30.24 -29.68
N ASP A 569 28.09 30.63 -29.91
CA ASP A 569 28.58 32.02 -29.72
C ASP A 569 28.33 32.95 -30.93
N GLN A 570 27.67 32.47 -32.00
CA GLN A 570 27.42 33.25 -33.22
C GLN A 570 25.93 33.36 -33.60
N GLN A 571 25.12 34.04 -32.79
CA GLN A 571 23.98 34.86 -33.27
C GLN A 571 23.28 35.67 -32.16
N THR A 572 23.60 36.96 -32.09
CA THR A 572 22.76 38.00 -31.47
C THR A 572 22.01 38.81 -32.54
N SER A 573 20.86 39.36 -32.14
CA SER A 573 19.80 40.09 -32.91
C SER A 573 20.28 41.41 -33.61
N PRO A 574 19.48 42.20 -34.39
CA PRO A 574 17.99 42.25 -34.47
C PRO A 574 17.23 42.70 -35.79
N GLN A 575 15.90 42.50 -35.77
CA GLN A 575 14.77 43.38 -36.25
C GLN A 575 14.29 43.61 -37.73
N THR A 576 12.94 43.58 -37.85
CA THR A 576 11.96 44.41 -38.63
C THR A 576 11.48 44.16 -40.10
N ASN A 577 10.18 43.80 -40.20
CA ASN A 577 9.07 44.30 -41.07
C ASN A 577 9.27 44.78 -42.54
N TYR A 578 8.44 44.29 -43.49
CA TYR A 578 7.29 45.06 -44.06
C TYR A 578 6.27 44.22 -44.90
N ASN A 579 5.27 44.90 -45.49
CA ASN A 579 3.92 44.43 -45.88
C ASN A 579 3.62 44.37 -47.40
N LYS A 580 2.61 43.55 -47.78
CA LYS A 580 1.61 43.72 -48.89
C LYS A 580 2.12 43.70 -50.36
N ARG A 581 1.32 43.45 -51.42
CA ARG A 581 -0.02 42.83 -51.71
C ARG A 581 -0.27 42.98 -53.23
N ILE A 582 -1.22 42.22 -53.83
CA ILE A 582 -2.22 42.63 -54.88
C ILE A 582 -2.52 41.57 -55.98
N ASN A 583 -3.78 41.14 -55.99
CA ASN A 583 -4.73 40.77 -57.07
C ASN A 583 -4.36 39.88 -58.28
N LEU A 584 -5.26 38.91 -58.57
CA LEU A 584 -6.35 39.07 -59.56
C LEU A 584 -7.49 38.05 -59.32
N THR A 585 -8.67 38.26 -59.93
CA THR A 585 -9.97 37.65 -59.51
C THR A 585 -10.94 37.37 -60.68
N GLN A 586 -12.07 36.68 -60.39
CA GLN A 586 -13.38 36.64 -61.13
C GLN A 586 -13.55 35.69 -62.35
N SER A 587 -14.74 35.14 -62.72
CA SER A 587 -16.06 34.96 -62.02
C SER A 587 -17.18 34.20 -62.82
N LYS A 588 -18.28 33.78 -62.11
CA LYS A 588 -19.73 33.53 -62.54
C LYS A 588 -20.02 32.31 -63.48
N VAL A 589 -21.25 31.81 -63.76
CA VAL A 589 -22.69 32.16 -63.46
C VAL A 589 -23.55 30.88 -63.07
N THR A 590 -24.84 31.04 -62.72
CA THR A 590 -25.97 30.09 -62.42
C THR A 590 -27.03 29.98 -63.58
N PRO A 591 -28.27 29.36 -63.52
CA PRO A 591 -28.99 28.42 -62.60
C PRO A 591 -29.69 27.19 -63.36
N PRO A 592 -30.94 26.69 -63.09
CA PRO A 592 -31.28 25.63 -62.11
C PRO A 592 -32.15 24.41 -62.58
N ALA A 593 -32.34 23.43 -61.66
CA ALA A 593 -33.57 22.63 -61.36
C ALA A 593 -33.81 21.16 -61.84
N LYS A 594 -33.85 20.25 -60.84
CA LYS A 594 -34.76 19.09 -60.58
C LYS A 594 -34.69 17.73 -61.35
N ARG A 595 -34.62 16.67 -60.52
CA ARG A 595 -35.37 15.36 -60.48
C ARG A 595 -34.67 14.03 -60.87
N GLN A 596 -34.56 13.18 -59.83
CA GLN A 596 -34.23 11.75 -59.67
C GLN A 596 -34.60 10.73 -60.80
N LYS A 597 -33.80 9.65 -60.98
CA LYS A 597 -34.06 8.28 -60.40
C LYS A 597 -33.06 7.15 -60.80
N ARG A 598 -32.53 6.46 -59.76
CA ARG A 598 -32.21 5.00 -59.56
C ARG A 598 -31.89 4.02 -60.73
N LYS A 599 -30.71 3.36 -60.58
CA LYS A 599 -30.39 1.89 -60.63
C LYS A 599 -30.68 1.10 -61.95
N PHE A 600 -30.07 -0.07 -62.27
CA PHE A 600 -29.44 -1.16 -61.47
C PHE A 600 -28.34 -1.92 -62.28
N ASN A 601 -27.55 -2.78 -61.60
CA ASN A 601 -26.47 -3.68 -62.09
C ASN A 601 -26.95 -4.71 -63.16
N THR A 602 -26.13 -5.46 -63.93
CA THR A 602 -25.10 -6.47 -63.54
C THR A 602 -24.34 -7.08 -64.75
N THR A 603 -23.10 -7.59 -64.57
CA THR A 603 -22.55 -8.81 -65.23
C THR A 603 -21.24 -9.33 -64.55
N PRO A 604 -20.75 -10.57 -64.80
CA PRO A 604 -19.67 -11.24 -64.04
C PRO A 604 -18.28 -11.35 -64.73
N GLN A 605 -17.41 -12.20 -64.18
CA GLN A 605 -15.94 -12.33 -64.34
C GLN A 605 -15.41 -12.89 -65.69
N GLN A 606 -14.21 -12.47 -66.15
CA GLN A 606 -12.97 -13.29 -66.16
C GLN A 606 -11.71 -12.64 -66.84
N THR A 607 -10.52 -13.03 -66.32
CA THR A 607 -9.18 -13.14 -66.96
C THR A 607 -8.35 -11.93 -67.45
N ASN A 608 -7.03 -12.16 -67.42
CA ASN A 608 -5.88 -11.26 -67.57
C ASN A 608 -5.80 -10.41 -68.86
N GLY A 609 -5.24 -9.20 -68.75
CA GLY A 609 -4.72 -8.44 -69.88
C GLY A 609 -4.09 -7.09 -69.47
N THR A 610 -2.83 -6.86 -69.85
CA THR A 610 -2.21 -5.52 -69.80
C THR A 610 -2.68 -4.67 -70.97
N MET A 611 -3.48 -3.62 -70.73
CA MET A 611 -3.29 -2.31 -71.39
C MET A 611 -4.20 -1.18 -70.87
N THR A 612 -3.75 0.05 -71.14
CA THR A 612 -4.52 1.29 -71.31
C THR A 612 -5.31 1.86 -70.13
N LEU A 613 -4.88 3.07 -69.73
CA LEU A 613 -5.73 4.11 -69.17
C LEU A 613 -6.98 4.32 -70.05
N GLN A 614 -8.17 4.04 -69.52
CA GLN A 614 -9.40 4.66 -70.00
C GLN A 614 -10.06 5.42 -68.85
N ASN A 615 -10.13 6.74 -69.02
CA ASN A 615 -10.96 7.62 -68.21
C ASN A 615 -12.42 7.22 -68.38
N ASN A 616 -13.05 6.69 -67.33
CA ASN A 616 -14.49 6.61 -67.21
C ASN A 616 -14.88 7.04 -65.79
N SER A 617 -15.15 8.34 -65.64
CA SER A 617 -15.68 8.93 -64.41
C SER A 617 -17.13 8.47 -64.20
N THR A 618 -17.32 7.37 -63.47
CA THR A 618 -18.63 7.00 -62.94
C THR A 618 -19.04 8.00 -61.87
N THR A 619 -20.07 8.81 -62.16
CA THR A 619 -20.67 9.74 -61.20
C THR A 619 -21.47 8.96 -60.15
N ILE A 620 -20.79 8.60 -59.05
CA ILE A 620 -21.39 7.91 -57.91
C ILE A 620 -22.25 8.89 -57.10
N ASP A 621 -23.48 8.48 -56.79
CA ASP A 621 -24.52 9.27 -56.10
C ASP A 621 -24.10 9.68 -54.68
N PHE A 622 -23.52 10.88 -54.55
CA PHE A 622 -23.01 11.44 -53.30
C PHE A 622 -24.13 11.65 -52.26
N GLN A 623 -23.97 11.05 -51.08
CA GLN A 623 -24.95 11.17 -50.01
C GLN A 623 -24.53 12.27 -49.02
N SER A 624 -25.36 13.30 -48.88
CA SER A 624 -25.07 14.46 -48.01
C SER A 624 -24.95 14.12 -46.51
N TRP A 625 -25.43 12.96 -46.08
CA TRP A 625 -25.37 12.50 -44.68
C TRP A 625 -24.01 11.91 -44.27
N PHE A 626 -23.06 11.71 -45.20
CA PHE A 626 -21.69 11.32 -44.83
C PHE A 626 -20.93 12.42 -44.11
N ILE A 627 -21.08 13.69 -44.53
CA ILE A 627 -20.36 14.83 -43.93
C ILE A 627 -20.64 14.93 -42.41
N PRO A 628 -21.89 14.89 -41.91
CA PRO A 628 -22.16 14.84 -40.47
C PRO A 628 -21.57 13.63 -39.74
N ILE A 629 -21.54 12.45 -40.36
CA ILE A 629 -20.97 11.24 -39.74
C ILE A 629 -19.45 11.33 -39.64
N ASP A 630 -18.78 11.78 -40.69
CA ASP A 630 -17.33 11.95 -40.68
C ASP A 630 -16.90 13.06 -39.70
N ILE A 631 -17.70 14.13 -39.54
CA ILE A 631 -17.50 15.12 -38.47
C ILE A 631 -17.60 14.47 -37.08
N LEU A 632 -18.61 13.64 -36.85
CA LEU A 632 -18.81 12.97 -35.56
C LEU A 632 -17.71 11.94 -35.27
N ASN A 633 -17.27 11.20 -36.30
CA ASN A 633 -16.09 10.32 -36.24
C ASN A 633 -14.82 11.10 -35.89
N MET A 634 -14.56 12.24 -36.55
CA MET A 634 -13.41 13.09 -36.24
C MET A 634 -13.43 13.58 -34.79
N ILE A 635 -14.59 14.01 -34.27
CA ILE A 635 -14.74 14.41 -32.86
C ILE A 635 -14.34 13.26 -31.94
N CYS A 636 -14.87 12.04 -32.15
CA CYS A 636 -14.51 10.88 -31.35
C CYS A 636 -13.01 10.54 -31.41
N CYS A 637 -12.42 10.49 -32.61
CA CYS A 637 -11.00 10.19 -32.81
C CYS A 637 -10.09 11.26 -32.17
N ILE A 638 -10.41 12.55 -32.33
CA ILE A 638 -9.67 13.65 -31.70
C ILE A 638 -9.77 13.57 -30.17
N SER A 639 -10.97 13.32 -29.62
CA SER A 639 -11.15 13.12 -28.18
C SER A 639 -10.32 11.96 -27.65
N ALA A 640 -10.30 10.82 -28.35
CA ALA A 640 -9.47 9.66 -28.00
C ALA A 640 -7.97 9.99 -28.00
N VAL A 641 -7.46 10.58 -29.10
CA VAL A 641 -6.04 10.95 -29.22
C VAL A 641 -5.62 11.93 -28.12
N ILE A 642 -6.47 12.91 -27.80
CA ILE A 642 -6.22 13.87 -26.70
C ILE A 642 -6.21 13.17 -25.33
N LEU A 643 -7.19 12.31 -25.03
CA LEU A 643 -7.25 11.58 -23.75
C LEU A 643 -6.03 10.66 -23.56
N ALA A 644 -5.59 9.97 -24.62
CA ALA A 644 -4.41 9.12 -24.58
C ALA A 644 -3.12 9.94 -24.36
N LEU A 645 -2.97 11.09 -25.02
CA LEU A 645 -1.84 12.01 -24.80
C LEU A 645 -1.81 12.55 -23.37
N ILE A 646 -2.96 12.94 -22.81
CA ILE A 646 -3.08 13.39 -21.42
C ILE A 646 -2.62 12.28 -20.47
N PHE A 647 -3.10 11.05 -20.66
CA PHE A 647 -2.73 9.91 -19.80
C PHE A 647 -1.23 9.59 -19.87
N LEU A 648 -0.66 9.50 -21.08
CA LEU A 648 0.77 9.28 -21.29
C LEU A 648 1.61 10.41 -20.65
N PHE A 649 1.20 11.66 -20.80
CA PHE A 649 1.86 12.81 -20.19
C PHE A 649 1.89 12.71 -18.65
N ILE A 650 0.74 12.44 -18.00
CA ILE A 650 0.70 12.36 -16.53
C ILE A 650 1.62 11.25 -16.01
N ILE A 651 1.67 10.09 -16.68
CA ILE A 651 2.52 8.96 -16.25
C ILE A 651 4.02 9.26 -16.45
N ILE A 652 4.39 9.95 -17.53
CA ILE A 652 5.80 10.33 -17.78
C ILE A 652 6.29 11.34 -16.73
N PHE A 653 5.45 12.32 -16.36
CA PHE A 653 5.86 13.44 -15.51
C PHE A 653 5.60 13.26 -14.00
N ASP A 654 4.72 12.35 -13.57
CA ASP A 654 4.51 12.07 -12.14
C ASP A 654 5.28 10.82 -11.67
N LYS A 655 6.24 11.07 -10.77
CA LYS A 655 7.17 10.06 -10.23
C LYS A 655 6.45 8.93 -9.49
N VAL A 656 5.23 9.15 -8.97
CA VAL A 656 4.43 8.16 -8.24
C VAL A 656 4.07 6.95 -9.12
N TYR A 657 3.91 7.15 -10.43
CA TYR A 657 3.50 6.09 -11.36
C TYR A 657 4.64 5.29 -11.97
N ARG A 658 5.91 5.60 -11.64
CA ARG A 658 7.08 4.86 -12.12
C ARG A 658 7.33 3.56 -11.33
N LYS A 659 6.24 2.82 -11.08
CA LYS A 659 6.24 1.46 -10.49
C LYS A 659 6.09 0.43 -11.62
N VAL A 660 6.72 -0.73 -11.45
CA VAL A 660 6.84 -1.75 -12.51
C VAL A 660 5.48 -2.19 -13.08
N GLY A 661 4.43 -2.28 -12.26
CA GLY A 661 3.07 -2.62 -12.75
C GLY A 661 2.43 -1.63 -13.73
N MET A 662 2.91 -0.39 -13.85
CA MET A 662 2.31 0.62 -14.75
C MET A 662 2.81 0.54 -16.20
N ILE A 663 3.96 -0.08 -16.46
CA ILE A 663 4.58 -0.11 -17.80
C ILE A 663 3.66 -0.80 -18.83
N LEU A 664 2.95 -1.86 -18.42
CA LEU A 664 1.98 -2.56 -19.27
C LEU A 664 0.69 -1.74 -19.51
N VAL A 665 0.31 -0.87 -18.58
CA VAL A 665 -0.82 0.07 -18.74
C VAL A 665 -0.43 1.19 -19.71
N VAL A 666 0.80 1.70 -19.62
CA VAL A 666 1.40 2.63 -20.61
C VAL A 666 1.41 1.99 -22.00
N ASN A 667 1.83 0.73 -22.13
CA ASN A 667 1.82 0.02 -23.42
C ASN A 667 0.42 -0.06 -24.04
N SER A 668 -0.63 -0.32 -23.24
CA SER A 668 -2.00 -0.37 -23.76
C SER A 668 -2.48 1.03 -24.19
N CYS A 669 -2.20 2.08 -23.41
CA CYS A 669 -2.52 3.44 -23.82
C CYS A 669 -1.74 3.89 -25.07
N LEU A 670 -0.50 3.44 -25.26
CA LEU A 670 0.29 3.70 -26.45
C LEU A 670 -0.29 2.97 -27.68
N ALA A 671 -0.78 1.75 -27.50
CA ALA A 671 -1.51 1.02 -28.56
C ALA A 671 -2.80 1.75 -28.96
N GLU A 672 -3.59 2.21 -27.98
CA GLU A 672 -4.81 3.00 -28.23
C GLU A 672 -4.52 4.35 -28.89
N PHE A 673 -3.41 5.02 -28.54
CA PHE A 673 -2.96 6.24 -29.19
C PHE A 673 -2.62 6.02 -30.67
N ILE A 674 -1.88 4.95 -30.99
CA ILE A 674 -1.52 4.60 -32.37
C ILE A 674 -2.75 4.24 -33.19
N PHE A 675 -3.67 3.44 -32.63
CA PHE A 675 -4.93 3.09 -33.28
C PHE A 675 -5.82 4.31 -33.49
N GLY A 676 -5.91 5.22 -32.50
CA GLY A 676 -6.64 6.49 -32.62
C GLY A 676 -6.09 7.42 -33.71
N ILE A 677 -4.76 7.51 -33.86
CA ILE A 677 -4.13 8.25 -34.97
C ILE A 677 -4.48 7.64 -36.32
N TYR A 678 -4.43 6.31 -36.44
CA TYR A 678 -4.82 5.61 -37.67
C TYR A 678 -6.29 5.88 -38.04
N LEU A 679 -7.21 5.74 -37.09
CA LEU A 679 -8.64 6.01 -37.30
C LEU A 679 -8.90 7.49 -37.64
N LEU A 680 -8.16 8.43 -37.04
CA LEU A 680 -8.22 9.85 -37.39
C LEU A 680 -7.74 10.09 -38.83
N ALA A 681 -6.63 9.49 -39.25
CA ALA A 681 -6.10 9.62 -40.60
C ALA A 681 -7.07 9.07 -41.65
N VAL A 682 -7.67 7.89 -41.40
CA VAL A 682 -8.72 7.31 -42.25
C VAL A 682 -9.93 8.25 -42.34
N THR A 683 -10.42 8.76 -41.19
CA THR A 683 -11.59 9.66 -41.18
C THR A 683 -11.30 11.00 -41.88
N LEU A 684 -10.09 11.53 -41.76
CA LEU A 684 -9.68 12.74 -42.48
C LEU A 684 -9.61 12.51 -44.00
N PHE A 685 -9.15 11.33 -44.43
CA PHE A 685 -9.14 10.95 -45.84
C PHE A 685 -10.57 10.82 -46.41
N THR A 686 -11.48 10.15 -45.70
CA THR A 686 -12.88 10.03 -46.13
C THR A 686 -13.58 11.39 -46.16
N PHE A 687 -13.40 12.20 -45.11
CA PHE A 687 -13.98 13.54 -45.02
C PHE A 687 -13.49 14.46 -46.15
N HIS A 688 -12.21 14.35 -46.52
CA HIS A 688 -11.62 15.11 -47.62
C HIS A 688 -12.20 14.74 -48.99
N ASN A 689 -12.36 13.44 -49.23
CA ASN A 689 -12.97 12.90 -50.45
C ASN A 689 -14.46 13.29 -50.54
N ASP A 690 -15.19 13.20 -49.43
CA ASP A 690 -16.61 13.55 -49.35
C ASP A 690 -16.85 15.06 -49.48
N LEU A 691 -15.98 15.91 -48.92
CA LEU A 691 -16.01 17.37 -49.15
C LEU A 691 -15.75 17.73 -50.62
N LYS A 692 -14.82 17.03 -51.28
CA LYS A 692 -14.51 17.26 -52.70
C LYS A 692 -15.49 16.58 -53.66
N GLN A 693 -16.32 15.66 -53.16
CA GLN A 693 -17.19 14.78 -53.97
C GLN A 693 -16.40 13.92 -54.96
N ILE A 694 -15.19 13.49 -54.58
CA ILE A 694 -14.28 12.67 -55.41
C ILE A 694 -14.03 11.33 -54.73
N TYR A 695 -14.40 10.23 -55.41
CA TYR A 695 -13.98 8.89 -55.00
C TYR A 695 -12.57 8.61 -55.56
N PHE A 696 -11.54 9.16 -54.90
CA PHE A 696 -10.15 8.93 -55.27
C PHE A 696 -9.71 7.52 -54.86
N TYR A 697 -8.88 6.85 -55.67
CA TYR A 697 -8.29 5.56 -55.32
C TYR A 697 -7.08 5.78 -54.42
N ASP A 698 -7.08 5.25 -53.20
CA ASP A 698 -5.94 5.43 -52.29
C ASP A 698 -4.67 4.78 -52.86
N SER A 699 -3.72 5.59 -53.31
CA SER A 699 -2.41 5.12 -53.79
C SER A 699 -1.60 4.41 -52.70
N PHE A 700 -1.92 4.64 -51.43
CA PHE A 700 -1.30 4.01 -50.27
C PHE A 700 -2.15 2.88 -49.67
N CYS A 701 -3.21 2.44 -50.36
CA CYS A 701 -4.22 1.51 -49.82
C CYS A 701 -3.68 0.28 -49.10
N LEU A 702 -2.61 -0.30 -49.66
CA LEU A 702 -1.92 -1.46 -49.10
C LEU A 702 -1.25 -1.16 -47.75
N ILE A 703 -0.64 0.03 -47.63
CA ILE A 703 0.01 0.54 -46.42
C ILE A 703 -1.05 0.96 -45.39
N THR A 704 -2.11 1.65 -45.83
CA THR A 704 -3.25 2.04 -44.99
C THR A 704 -3.88 0.82 -44.31
N ALA A 705 -4.18 -0.24 -45.07
CA ALA A 705 -4.70 -1.49 -44.52
C ALA A 705 -3.70 -2.21 -43.59
N TYR A 706 -2.42 -2.25 -43.95
CA TYR A 706 -1.36 -2.85 -43.12
C TYR A 706 -1.26 -2.18 -41.74
N ILE A 707 -1.25 -0.84 -41.69
CA ILE A 707 -1.23 -0.08 -40.42
C ILE A 707 -2.50 -0.35 -39.62
N GLY A 708 -3.66 -0.46 -40.27
CA GLY A 708 -4.92 -0.84 -39.63
C GLY A 708 -4.86 -2.21 -38.94
N TYR A 709 -4.46 -3.26 -39.66
CA TYR A 709 -4.35 -4.62 -39.09
C TYR A 709 -3.26 -4.73 -38.00
N MET A 710 -2.14 -4.02 -38.14
CA MET A 710 -1.08 -3.96 -37.13
C MET A 710 -1.57 -3.29 -35.84
N SER A 711 -2.19 -2.11 -35.94
CA SER A 711 -2.60 -1.30 -34.77
C SER A 711 -3.74 -1.92 -33.97
N ILE A 712 -4.74 -2.52 -34.63
CA ILE A 712 -5.82 -3.24 -33.93
C ILE A 712 -5.37 -4.59 -33.34
N GLY A 713 -4.39 -5.25 -33.98
CA GLY A 713 -3.67 -6.37 -33.36
C GLY A 713 -2.95 -5.92 -32.09
N LEU A 714 -2.19 -4.83 -32.16
CA LEU A 714 -1.45 -4.27 -31.03
C LEU A 714 -2.38 -3.90 -29.86
N GLN A 715 -3.52 -3.30 -30.15
CA GLN A 715 -4.58 -2.99 -29.18
C GLN A 715 -5.04 -4.25 -28.42
N ASN A 716 -5.55 -5.26 -29.13
CA ASN A 716 -6.12 -6.47 -28.51
C ASN A 716 -5.07 -7.31 -27.77
N TYR A 717 -3.87 -7.45 -28.35
CA TYR A 717 -2.79 -8.20 -27.71
C TYR A 717 -2.19 -7.46 -26.50
N SER A 718 -2.27 -6.12 -26.43
CA SER A 718 -1.87 -5.38 -25.22
C SER A 718 -2.72 -5.73 -23.99
N TYR A 719 -4.05 -5.90 -24.17
CA TYR A 719 -4.96 -6.33 -23.11
C TYR A 719 -4.75 -7.80 -22.72
N LEU A 720 -4.50 -8.67 -23.70
CA LEU A 720 -4.14 -10.06 -23.44
C LEU A 720 -2.84 -10.14 -22.63
N LEU A 721 -1.84 -9.34 -22.98
CA LEU A 721 -0.56 -9.30 -22.27
C LEU A 721 -0.72 -8.85 -20.81
N GLN A 722 -1.57 -7.83 -20.54
CA GLN A 722 -1.93 -7.46 -19.18
C GLN A 722 -2.58 -8.61 -18.40
N ALA A 723 -3.50 -9.35 -19.02
CA ALA A 723 -4.17 -10.47 -18.37
C ALA A 723 -3.20 -11.63 -18.06
N ILE A 724 -2.34 -12.00 -19.02
CA ILE A 724 -1.30 -13.02 -18.85
C ILE A 724 -0.33 -12.63 -17.74
N TYR A 725 0.18 -11.40 -17.75
CA TYR A 725 1.14 -10.92 -16.77
C TYR A 725 0.58 -10.96 -15.33
N ARG A 726 -0.64 -10.47 -15.13
CA ARG A 726 -1.32 -10.51 -13.81
C ARG A 726 -1.59 -11.94 -13.36
N TYR A 727 -1.94 -12.84 -14.28
CA TYR A 727 -2.07 -14.27 -13.97
C TYR A 727 -0.73 -14.89 -13.51
N ILE A 728 0.38 -14.57 -14.18
CA ILE A 728 1.72 -15.02 -13.78
C ILE A 728 2.07 -14.50 -12.38
N LEU A 729 1.80 -13.23 -12.07
CA LEU A 729 2.06 -12.66 -10.73
C LEU A 729 1.23 -13.31 -9.60
N ILE A 730 0.05 -13.85 -9.90
CA ILE A 730 -0.79 -14.50 -8.88
C ILE A 730 -0.39 -15.98 -8.70
N VAL A 731 -0.03 -16.67 -9.78
CA VAL A 731 0.36 -18.10 -9.74
C VAL A 731 1.80 -18.27 -9.29
N ASN A 732 2.68 -17.33 -9.63
CA ASN A 732 4.08 -17.32 -9.20
C ASN A 732 4.43 -15.93 -8.61
N PRO A 733 3.94 -15.62 -7.39
CA PRO A 733 4.20 -14.34 -6.73
C PRO A 733 5.66 -14.12 -6.34
N LEU A 734 6.48 -15.18 -6.37
CA LEU A 734 7.84 -15.20 -5.84
C LEU A 734 8.92 -15.16 -6.94
N GLY A 735 8.52 -15.37 -8.20
CA GLY A 735 9.40 -15.26 -9.36
C GLY A 735 9.82 -13.82 -9.65
N LEU A 736 10.83 -13.33 -8.94
CA LEU A 736 11.43 -12.00 -9.08
C LEU A 736 11.80 -11.65 -10.53
N PHE A 737 12.15 -12.65 -11.35
CA PHE A 737 12.38 -12.51 -12.78
C PHE A 737 11.17 -11.91 -13.52
N TYR A 738 9.96 -12.42 -13.26
CA TYR A 738 8.73 -11.94 -13.88
C TYR A 738 8.36 -10.53 -13.43
N GLN A 739 8.72 -10.16 -12.20
CA GLN A 739 8.54 -8.80 -11.66
C GLN A 739 9.55 -7.79 -12.19
N SER A 740 10.54 -8.20 -12.99
CA SER A 740 11.57 -7.31 -13.50
C SER A 740 11.10 -6.43 -14.66
N VAL A 741 11.55 -5.17 -14.68
CA VAL A 741 11.32 -4.25 -15.81
C VAL A 741 11.86 -4.83 -17.12
N LYS A 742 12.99 -5.55 -17.07
CA LYS A 742 13.60 -6.21 -18.23
C LYS A 742 12.65 -7.23 -18.87
N PHE A 743 12.00 -8.07 -18.06
CA PHE A 743 11.05 -9.08 -18.56
C PHE A 743 9.81 -8.44 -19.16
N GLN A 744 9.26 -7.39 -18.54
CA GLN A 744 8.12 -6.67 -19.11
C GLN A 744 8.46 -5.98 -20.43
N VAL A 745 9.62 -5.31 -20.53
CA VAL A 745 10.08 -4.68 -21.78
C VAL A 745 10.26 -5.74 -22.88
N PHE A 746 10.87 -6.88 -22.56
CA PHE A 746 10.98 -8.01 -23.49
C PHE A 746 9.61 -8.49 -24.00
N LEU A 747 8.65 -8.70 -23.09
CA LEU A 747 7.28 -9.11 -23.44
C LEU A 747 6.57 -8.09 -24.34
N ILE A 748 6.73 -6.79 -24.06
CA ILE A 748 6.20 -5.72 -24.88
C ILE A 748 6.85 -5.76 -26.27
N SER A 749 8.18 -5.74 -26.36
CA SER A 749 8.91 -5.79 -27.63
C SER A 749 8.53 -7.01 -28.48
N PHE A 750 8.43 -8.20 -27.86
CA PHE A 750 7.99 -9.42 -28.53
C PHE A 750 6.57 -9.27 -29.09
N THR A 751 5.63 -8.75 -28.30
CA THR A 751 4.24 -8.52 -28.74
C THR A 751 4.18 -7.57 -29.93
N TRP A 752 4.92 -6.46 -29.89
CA TRP A 752 5.00 -5.51 -31.00
C TRP A 752 5.57 -6.14 -32.27
N ILE A 753 6.66 -6.92 -32.16
CA ILE A 753 7.27 -7.63 -33.29
C ILE A 753 6.24 -8.60 -33.93
N CYS A 754 5.51 -9.37 -33.12
CA CYS A 754 4.45 -10.25 -33.63
C CYS A 754 3.33 -9.49 -34.34
N CYS A 755 2.85 -8.37 -33.78
CA CYS A 755 1.80 -7.54 -34.39
C CYS A 755 2.26 -6.83 -35.68
N ILE A 756 3.56 -6.54 -35.82
CA ILE A 756 4.16 -5.97 -37.05
C ILE A 756 4.33 -7.05 -38.12
N ILE A 757 4.78 -8.26 -37.76
CA ILE A 757 5.00 -9.35 -38.73
C ILE A 757 3.67 -9.92 -39.24
N TYR A 758 2.65 -9.99 -38.37
CA TYR A 758 1.37 -10.64 -38.66
C TYR A 758 0.67 -10.20 -39.97
N PRO A 759 0.55 -8.89 -40.32
CA PRO A 759 -0.14 -8.48 -41.54
C PRO A 759 0.69 -8.61 -42.82
N ILE A 760 1.98 -8.95 -42.75
CA ILE A 760 2.88 -9.02 -43.92
C ILE A 760 2.33 -9.97 -45.02
N PRO A 761 1.79 -11.17 -44.73
CA PRO A 761 1.18 -12.02 -45.76
C PRO A 761 -0.05 -11.39 -46.44
N LEU A 762 -0.77 -10.49 -45.78
CA LEU A 762 -1.94 -9.80 -46.36
C LEU A 762 -1.51 -8.80 -47.46
N VAL A 763 -0.31 -8.23 -47.31
CA VAL A 763 0.33 -7.34 -48.29
C VAL A 763 0.68 -8.12 -49.56
N PHE A 764 1.31 -9.29 -49.42
CA PHE A 764 1.77 -10.10 -50.56
C PHE A 764 0.66 -10.91 -51.26
N THR A 765 -0.43 -11.24 -50.59
CA THR A 765 -1.52 -12.06 -51.16
C THR A 765 -2.47 -11.29 -52.08
N GLY A 766 -2.35 -9.96 -52.18
CA GLY A 766 -3.18 -9.13 -53.07
C GLY A 766 -4.67 -9.11 -52.73
N GLN A 767 -5.04 -9.53 -51.51
CA GLN A 767 -6.45 -9.63 -51.09
C GLN A 767 -7.01 -8.33 -50.52
N ILE A 768 -6.16 -7.41 -50.09
CA ILE A 768 -6.55 -6.06 -49.69
C ILE A 768 -7.06 -5.32 -50.94
N LYS A 769 -8.26 -4.73 -50.86
CA LYS A 769 -8.86 -3.93 -51.93
C LYS A 769 -9.42 -2.64 -51.36
N TYR A 770 -9.39 -1.58 -52.18
CA TYR A 770 -10.12 -0.35 -51.87
C TYR A 770 -11.61 -0.56 -52.13
N LEU A 771 -12.42 -0.52 -51.07
CA LEU A 771 -13.88 -0.58 -51.17
C LEU A 771 -14.41 0.83 -51.41
N VAL A 772 -14.67 1.17 -52.67
CA VAL A 772 -15.07 2.52 -53.12
C VAL A 772 -16.28 3.06 -52.36
N ASP A 773 -17.29 2.22 -52.09
CA ASP A 773 -18.50 2.64 -51.38
C ASP A 773 -18.19 3.05 -49.93
N ASP A 774 -17.34 2.32 -49.21
CA ASP A 774 -16.95 2.65 -47.83
C ASP A 774 -15.75 3.61 -47.76
N GLN A 775 -15.08 3.87 -48.89
CA GLN A 775 -13.79 4.58 -49.01
C GLN A 775 -12.71 4.04 -48.05
N LEU A 776 -12.65 2.72 -47.87
CA LEU A 776 -11.76 2.05 -46.91
C LEU A 776 -10.96 0.92 -47.56
N CYS A 777 -9.70 0.79 -47.15
CA CYS A 777 -8.78 -0.26 -47.58
C CYS A 777 -8.79 -1.43 -46.59
N GLN A 778 -9.28 -2.58 -47.04
CA GLN A 778 -9.37 -3.79 -46.22
C GLN A 778 -9.53 -5.04 -47.10
N ILE A 779 -9.48 -6.22 -46.48
CA ILE A 779 -9.94 -7.46 -47.10
C ILE A 779 -11.47 -7.35 -47.30
N PRO A 780 -12.00 -7.59 -48.52
CA PRO A 780 -13.44 -7.55 -48.76
C PRO A 780 -14.22 -8.49 -47.83
N PRO A 781 -15.35 -8.04 -47.25
CA PRO A 781 -16.17 -8.87 -46.38
C PRO A 781 -16.81 -10.01 -47.18
N GLY A 782 -16.72 -11.23 -46.64
CA GLY A 782 -17.19 -12.45 -47.30
C GLY A 782 -16.56 -13.69 -46.70
N PHE A 783 -17.10 -14.86 -47.06
CA PHE A 783 -16.62 -16.15 -46.56
C PHE A 783 -15.30 -16.54 -47.25
N SER A 784 -14.18 -16.15 -46.67
CA SER A 784 -12.83 -16.53 -47.10
C SER A 784 -11.99 -17.02 -45.92
N PHE A 785 -11.05 -17.94 -46.19
CA PHE A 785 -10.13 -18.44 -45.17
C PHE A 785 -9.36 -17.29 -44.48
N VAL A 786 -8.92 -16.30 -45.25
CA VAL A 786 -8.13 -15.16 -44.75
C VAL A 786 -9.00 -14.24 -43.89
N THR A 787 -10.27 -14.02 -44.25
CA THR A 787 -11.24 -13.27 -43.44
C THR A 787 -11.50 -13.98 -42.10
N ILE A 788 -11.71 -15.30 -42.13
CA ILE A 788 -11.92 -16.13 -40.93
C ILE A 788 -10.67 -16.13 -40.03
N PHE A 789 -9.48 -16.29 -40.63
CA PHE A 789 -8.21 -16.27 -39.90
C PHE A 789 -7.95 -14.91 -39.23
N ASN A 790 -8.22 -13.79 -39.92
CA ASN A 790 -8.13 -12.45 -39.34
C ASN A 790 -9.13 -12.27 -38.18
N ALA A 791 -10.40 -12.65 -38.38
CA ALA A 791 -11.42 -12.57 -37.33
C ALA A 791 -11.05 -13.40 -36.09
N PHE A 792 -10.51 -14.61 -36.30
CA PHE A 792 -10.06 -15.47 -35.22
C PHE A 792 -8.82 -14.91 -34.50
N TYR A 793 -7.76 -14.60 -35.23
CA TYR A 793 -6.45 -14.25 -34.64
C TYR A 793 -6.45 -12.87 -33.98
N ILE A 794 -7.03 -11.84 -34.62
CA ILE A 794 -7.01 -10.47 -34.12
C ILE A 794 -8.01 -10.28 -32.97
N TYR A 795 -9.20 -10.88 -33.09
CA TYR A 795 -10.33 -10.59 -32.18
C TYR A 795 -10.68 -11.78 -31.30
N LEU A 796 -11.04 -12.93 -31.87
CA LEU A 796 -11.63 -14.01 -31.08
C LEU A 796 -10.62 -14.61 -30.08
N PHE A 797 -9.39 -14.88 -30.52
CA PHE A 797 -8.36 -15.52 -29.70
C PHE A 797 -7.97 -14.64 -28.49
N PRO A 798 -7.58 -13.36 -28.63
CA PRO A 798 -7.29 -12.52 -27.46
C PRO A 798 -8.46 -12.40 -26.49
N MET A 799 -9.68 -12.18 -26.99
CA MET A 799 -10.84 -11.99 -26.11
C MET A 799 -11.25 -13.27 -25.38
N ILE A 800 -11.26 -14.43 -26.05
CA ILE A 800 -11.49 -15.73 -25.38
C ILE A 800 -10.38 -15.99 -24.36
N SER A 801 -9.11 -15.77 -24.71
CA SER A 801 -8.00 -15.99 -23.79
C SER A 801 -8.08 -15.11 -22.54
N ILE A 802 -8.45 -13.83 -22.64
CA ILE A 802 -8.67 -12.95 -21.47
C ILE A 802 -9.78 -13.50 -20.57
N VAL A 803 -10.92 -13.93 -21.15
CA VAL A 803 -12.04 -14.51 -20.39
C VAL A 803 -11.64 -15.83 -19.72
N LEU A 804 -10.91 -16.71 -20.42
CA LEU A 804 -10.40 -17.96 -19.86
C LEU A 804 -9.40 -17.72 -18.73
N ILE A 805 -8.48 -16.77 -18.88
CA ILE A 805 -7.53 -16.37 -17.83
C ILE A 805 -8.28 -15.86 -16.60
N TYR A 806 -9.30 -15.01 -16.77
CA TYR A 806 -10.13 -14.55 -15.65
C TYR A 806 -10.90 -15.67 -14.99
N LEU A 807 -11.57 -16.55 -15.75
CA LEU A 807 -12.29 -17.69 -15.16
C LEU A 807 -11.33 -18.61 -14.40
N LYS A 808 -10.11 -18.81 -14.92
CA LYS A 808 -9.04 -19.54 -14.24
C LYS A 808 -8.58 -18.81 -12.97
N MET A 809 -8.47 -17.49 -12.98
CA MET A 809 -8.14 -16.68 -11.80
C MET A 809 -9.27 -16.63 -10.76
N VAL A 810 -10.54 -16.50 -11.17
CA VAL A 810 -11.68 -16.57 -10.25
C VAL A 810 -11.72 -17.93 -9.57
N ARG A 811 -11.46 -19.02 -10.32
CA ARG A 811 -11.31 -20.36 -9.73
C ARG A 811 -10.11 -20.41 -8.79
N TYR A 812 -8.92 -19.97 -9.23
CA TYR A 812 -7.70 -20.00 -8.43
C TYR A 812 -7.82 -19.19 -7.13
N VAL A 813 -8.30 -17.96 -7.18
CA VAL A 813 -8.55 -17.11 -5.99
C VAL A 813 -9.68 -17.68 -5.12
N ARG A 814 -10.68 -18.34 -5.71
CA ARG A 814 -11.72 -19.03 -4.93
C ARG A 814 -11.18 -20.25 -4.20
N GLU A 815 -10.39 -21.11 -4.83
CA GLU A 815 -9.73 -22.23 -4.15
C GLU A 815 -8.72 -21.72 -3.11
N MET A 816 -7.91 -20.71 -3.43
CA MET A 816 -7.04 -20.02 -2.47
C MET A 816 -7.82 -19.49 -1.26
N SER A 817 -9.04 -18.97 -1.45
CA SER A 817 -9.91 -18.51 -0.37
C SER A 817 -10.66 -19.61 0.41
N LYS A 818 -10.56 -20.87 -0.03
CA LYS A 818 -11.02 -22.05 0.72
C LYS A 818 -9.89 -22.70 1.52
N HIS A 819 -8.65 -22.60 1.04
CA HIS A 819 -7.47 -23.09 1.75
C HIS A 819 -6.96 -22.05 2.77
N VAL A 820 -6.20 -22.52 3.75
CA VAL A 820 -5.49 -21.66 4.71
C VAL A 820 -4.34 -20.99 3.96
N THR A 821 -4.57 -19.78 3.46
CA THR A 821 -3.55 -18.99 2.75
C THR A 821 -3.32 -17.65 3.48
N PRO A 822 -2.08 -17.16 3.58
CA PRO A 822 -1.79 -15.92 4.31
C PRO A 822 -2.63 -14.75 3.81
N VAL A 823 -3.16 -13.95 4.75
CA VAL A 823 -4.09 -12.83 4.45
C VAL A 823 -3.52 -11.92 3.37
N ASN A 824 -2.22 -11.60 3.44
CA ASN A 824 -1.52 -10.77 2.45
C ASN A 824 -1.49 -11.38 1.03
N ARG A 825 -1.31 -12.71 0.89
CA ARG A 825 -1.38 -13.38 -0.43
C ARG A 825 -2.79 -13.31 -1.00
N LEU A 826 -3.80 -13.57 -0.18
CA LEU A 826 -5.20 -13.49 -0.58
C LEU A 826 -5.60 -12.04 -0.94
N PHE A 827 -5.15 -11.04 -0.18
CA PHE A 827 -5.41 -9.62 -0.45
C PHE A 827 -4.75 -9.15 -1.75
N HIS A 828 -3.50 -9.56 -1.99
CA HIS A 828 -2.80 -9.32 -3.26
C HIS A 828 -3.52 -9.98 -4.45
N ALA A 829 -3.91 -11.25 -4.31
CA ALA A 829 -4.63 -11.98 -5.36
C ALA A 829 -6.03 -11.40 -5.62
N GLN A 830 -6.74 -10.93 -4.60
CA GLN A 830 -8.01 -10.20 -4.74
C GLN A 830 -7.83 -8.83 -5.41
N ARG A 831 -6.76 -8.10 -5.10
CA ARG A 831 -6.40 -6.83 -5.74
C ARG A 831 -6.13 -7.01 -7.23
N GLU A 832 -5.33 -8.01 -7.60
CA GLU A 832 -5.04 -8.32 -9.01
C GLU A 832 -6.26 -8.90 -9.74
N LEU A 833 -7.11 -9.67 -9.06
CA LEU A 833 -8.41 -10.09 -9.61
C LEU A 833 -9.35 -8.90 -9.87
N LYS A 834 -9.37 -7.89 -8.99
CA LYS A 834 -10.11 -6.63 -9.21
C LYS A 834 -9.57 -5.88 -10.44
N MET A 835 -8.26 -5.93 -10.70
CA MET A 835 -7.65 -5.37 -11.91
C MET A 835 -8.02 -6.15 -13.18
N ILE A 836 -8.02 -7.49 -13.18
CA ILE A 836 -8.49 -8.25 -14.35
C ILE A 836 -10.00 -8.07 -14.58
N ARG A 837 -10.82 -8.01 -13.53
CA ARG A 837 -12.26 -7.73 -13.67
C ARG A 837 -12.50 -6.40 -14.41
N ARG A 838 -11.67 -5.38 -14.14
CA ARG A 838 -11.67 -4.10 -14.84
C ARG A 838 -11.22 -4.23 -16.31
N ILE A 839 -10.20 -5.03 -16.61
CA ILE A 839 -9.80 -5.35 -18.01
C ILE A 839 -10.96 -6.03 -18.77
N ILE A 840 -11.71 -6.92 -18.12
CA ILE A 840 -12.91 -7.50 -18.74
C ILE A 840 -13.99 -6.46 -18.97
N SER A 841 -14.18 -5.49 -18.07
CA SER A 841 -15.11 -4.39 -18.34
C SER A 841 -14.70 -3.60 -19.59
N LEU A 842 -13.42 -3.28 -19.77
CA LEU A 842 -12.90 -2.65 -21.00
C LEU A 842 -13.17 -3.49 -22.26
N VAL A 843 -12.79 -4.77 -22.22
CA VAL A 843 -13.04 -5.74 -23.30
C VAL A 843 -14.54 -5.90 -23.60
N SER A 844 -15.39 -5.89 -22.58
CA SER A 844 -16.84 -6.01 -22.73
C SER A 844 -17.43 -4.77 -23.41
N ILE A 845 -16.88 -3.57 -23.12
CA ILE A 845 -17.25 -2.32 -23.80
C ILE A 845 -16.83 -2.39 -25.29
N LEU A 846 -15.61 -2.84 -25.59
CA LEU A 846 -15.14 -3.05 -26.97
C LEU A 846 -16.02 -4.05 -27.73
N ILE A 847 -16.41 -5.17 -27.10
CA ILE A 847 -17.29 -6.18 -27.73
C ILE A 847 -18.72 -5.66 -27.90
N ALA A 848 -19.29 -4.99 -26.89
CA ALA A 848 -20.67 -4.50 -26.95
C ALA A 848 -20.85 -3.37 -27.99
N LEU A 849 -19.91 -2.43 -28.04
CA LEU A 849 -19.92 -1.36 -29.03
C LEU A 849 -19.39 -1.83 -30.40
N GLY A 850 -18.53 -2.86 -30.44
CA GLY A 850 -18.13 -3.55 -31.66
C GLY A 850 -19.17 -4.52 -32.23
N PHE A 851 -20.27 -4.80 -31.50
CA PHE A 851 -21.29 -5.76 -31.92
C PHE A 851 -21.93 -5.46 -33.30
N PRO A 852 -22.20 -4.20 -33.70
CA PRO A 852 -22.67 -3.88 -35.06
C PRO A 852 -21.67 -4.28 -36.15
N TYR A 853 -20.36 -4.16 -35.90
CA TYR A 853 -19.29 -4.59 -36.82
C TYR A 853 -19.28 -6.10 -37.01
N GLN A 854 -19.29 -6.84 -35.89
CA GLN A 854 -19.29 -8.30 -35.91
C GLN A 854 -20.57 -8.84 -36.58
N THR A 855 -21.72 -8.23 -36.30
CA THR A 855 -23.00 -8.60 -36.93
C THR A 855 -22.94 -8.44 -38.45
N LEU A 856 -22.40 -7.33 -38.97
CA LEU A 856 -22.31 -7.09 -40.41
C LEU A 856 -21.27 -7.99 -41.10
N ILE A 857 -20.16 -8.33 -40.44
CA ILE A 857 -19.22 -9.34 -40.95
C ILE A 857 -19.89 -10.72 -41.02
N ILE A 858 -20.59 -11.15 -39.98
CA ILE A 858 -21.28 -12.46 -39.98
C ILE A 858 -22.37 -12.50 -41.07
N VAL A 859 -23.15 -11.44 -41.23
CA VAL A 859 -24.15 -11.34 -42.32
C VAL A 859 -23.48 -11.37 -43.70
N SER A 860 -22.28 -10.81 -43.85
CA SER A 860 -21.52 -10.81 -45.10
C SER A 860 -21.13 -12.20 -45.61
N PHE A 861 -21.11 -13.21 -44.73
CA PHE A 861 -20.84 -14.61 -45.13
C PHE A 861 -22.02 -15.24 -45.87
N PHE A 862 -23.25 -14.76 -45.63
CA PHE A 862 -24.48 -15.33 -46.19
C PHE A 862 -25.16 -14.44 -47.24
N LYS A 863 -24.90 -13.13 -47.23
CA LYS A 863 -25.49 -12.14 -48.14
C LYS A 863 -24.47 -11.04 -48.45
N SER A 864 -24.59 -10.39 -49.61
CA SER A 864 -23.79 -9.18 -49.88
C SER A 864 -24.07 -8.11 -48.82
N ALA A 865 -23.02 -7.55 -48.23
CA ALA A 865 -23.14 -6.54 -47.19
C ALA A 865 -23.90 -5.29 -47.68
N PRO A 866 -24.63 -4.57 -46.80
CA PRO A 866 -25.33 -3.34 -47.17
C PRO A 866 -24.37 -2.28 -47.71
N LYS A 867 -24.85 -1.42 -48.63
CA LYS A 867 -24.05 -0.28 -49.09
C LYS A 867 -23.72 0.63 -47.88
N TYR A 868 -22.46 1.08 -47.78
CA TYR A 868 -21.98 1.98 -46.71
C TYR A 868 -21.96 1.37 -45.29
N HIS A 869 -21.98 0.03 -45.19
CA HIS A 869 -22.04 -0.68 -43.92
C HIS A 869 -20.86 -0.36 -42.97
N PHE A 870 -19.63 -0.24 -43.48
CA PHE A 870 -18.50 0.09 -42.61
C PHE A 870 -18.49 1.56 -42.21
N ARG A 871 -18.89 2.49 -43.09
CA ARG A 871 -19.07 3.91 -42.72
C ARG A 871 -20.03 4.12 -41.56
N ILE A 872 -21.16 3.39 -41.56
CA ILE A 872 -22.15 3.46 -40.47
C ILE A 872 -21.60 2.84 -39.19
N VAL A 873 -20.84 1.75 -39.28
CA VAL A 873 -20.32 1.04 -38.10
C VAL A 873 -19.12 1.73 -37.45
N PHE A 874 -18.30 2.45 -38.23
CA PHE A 874 -17.07 3.09 -37.77
C PHE A 874 -17.30 4.01 -36.56
N ILE A 875 -18.47 4.66 -36.48
CA ILE A 875 -18.86 5.49 -35.34
C ILE A 875 -18.89 4.73 -34.01
N PHE A 876 -19.30 3.47 -34.00
CA PHE A 876 -19.34 2.66 -32.78
C PHE A 876 -17.93 2.20 -32.38
N VAL A 877 -17.04 1.99 -33.35
CA VAL A 877 -15.60 1.72 -33.11
C VAL A 877 -14.92 2.96 -32.53
N ASN A 878 -15.15 4.13 -33.12
CA ASN A 878 -14.58 5.39 -32.65
C ASN A 878 -15.13 5.79 -31.26
N ALA A 879 -16.42 5.55 -31.00
CA ALA A 879 -17.01 5.76 -29.68
C ALA A 879 -16.44 4.78 -28.63
N SER A 880 -16.23 3.50 -28.98
CA SER A 880 -15.69 2.51 -28.04
C SER A 880 -14.27 2.86 -27.59
N LEU A 881 -13.44 3.38 -28.49
CA LEU A 881 -12.11 3.90 -28.18
C LEU A 881 -12.15 5.01 -27.11
N VAL A 882 -13.07 5.96 -27.22
CA VAL A 882 -13.25 7.04 -26.22
C VAL A 882 -13.67 6.46 -24.87
N PHE A 883 -14.65 5.55 -24.84
CA PHE A 883 -15.10 4.91 -23.59
C PHE A 883 -14.01 4.07 -22.92
N VAL A 884 -13.19 3.36 -23.71
CA VAL A 884 -12.05 2.57 -23.21
C VAL A 884 -11.00 3.48 -22.57
N LEU A 885 -10.65 4.60 -23.20
CA LEU A 885 -9.69 5.56 -22.63
C LEU A 885 -10.22 6.24 -21.36
N ILE A 886 -11.50 6.61 -21.32
CA ILE A 886 -12.15 7.12 -20.09
C ILE A 886 -12.08 6.06 -18.97
N ALA A 887 -12.43 4.81 -19.28
CA ALA A 887 -12.38 3.74 -18.30
C ALA A 887 -10.95 3.41 -17.85
N ILE A 888 -9.93 3.50 -18.71
CA ILE A 888 -8.50 3.39 -18.32
C ILE A 888 -8.11 4.51 -17.34
N LEU A 889 -8.56 5.74 -17.59
CA LEU A 889 -8.38 6.88 -16.67
C LEU A 889 -9.02 6.61 -15.30
N GLU A 890 -10.28 6.16 -15.26
CA GLU A 890 -10.99 5.84 -14.01
C GLU A 890 -10.42 4.63 -13.26
N ILE A 891 -10.00 3.59 -13.99
CA ILE A 891 -9.35 2.41 -13.42
C ILE A 891 -8.07 2.79 -12.66
N THR A 892 -7.41 3.86 -13.09
CA THR A 892 -6.18 4.40 -12.51
C THR A 892 -6.49 5.39 -11.37
N GLU A 893 -7.37 5.02 -10.43
CA GLU A 893 -7.81 5.80 -9.25
C GLU A 893 -6.76 6.77 -8.62
N PRO A 894 -5.50 6.37 -8.35
CA PRO A 894 -4.51 7.28 -7.75
C PRO A 894 -4.14 8.47 -8.66
N LEU A 895 -4.36 8.35 -9.98
CA LEU A 895 -4.21 9.41 -10.98
C LEU A 895 -5.27 10.49 -10.81
N LYS A 896 -6.52 10.09 -10.59
CA LYS A 896 -7.65 11.00 -10.38
C LYS A 896 -7.43 11.84 -9.13
N THR A 897 -7.00 11.24 -8.02
CA THR A 897 -6.65 11.96 -6.79
C THR A 897 -5.43 12.87 -6.95
N SER A 898 -4.33 12.43 -7.60
CA SER A 898 -3.17 13.30 -7.86
C SER A 898 -3.51 14.48 -8.79
N LEU A 899 -4.33 14.25 -9.83
CA LEU A 899 -4.75 15.30 -10.75
C LEU A 899 -5.63 16.34 -10.04
N MET A 900 -6.61 15.90 -9.25
CA MET A 900 -7.48 16.78 -8.46
C MET A 900 -6.66 17.58 -7.42
N ARG A 901 -5.71 16.95 -6.72
CA ARG A 901 -4.73 17.66 -5.84
C ARG A 901 -3.97 18.75 -6.58
N ARG A 902 -3.48 18.49 -7.81
CA ARG A 902 -2.71 19.47 -8.60
C ARG A 902 -3.57 20.59 -9.20
N ILE A 903 -4.83 20.31 -9.53
CA ILE A 903 -5.80 21.31 -10.01
C ILE A 903 -6.18 22.24 -8.84
N ASN A 904 -6.60 21.69 -7.70
CA ASN A 904 -6.93 22.46 -6.49
C ASN A 904 -5.70 23.18 -5.91
N GLY A 905 -4.53 22.54 -5.97
CA GLY A 905 -3.23 23.10 -5.57
C GLY A 905 -2.72 24.24 -6.46
N ARG A 906 -3.22 24.40 -7.70
CA ARG A 906 -2.94 25.58 -8.53
C ARG A 906 -3.87 26.74 -8.21
N ALA A 907 -5.15 26.47 -7.91
CA ALA A 907 -6.11 27.51 -7.50
C ALA A 907 -5.66 28.20 -6.19
N THR A 908 -5.23 27.43 -5.19
CA THR A 908 -4.78 27.95 -3.89
C THR A 908 -3.49 28.76 -3.93
N ASN A 909 -2.58 28.49 -4.88
CA ASN A 909 -1.33 29.26 -5.02
C ASN A 909 -1.52 30.63 -5.66
N VAL A 910 -2.53 30.82 -6.53
CA VAL A 910 -2.83 32.15 -7.12
C VAL A 910 -3.42 33.10 -6.07
N VAL A 911 -4.19 32.57 -5.10
CA VAL A 911 -4.77 33.36 -4.00
C VAL A 911 -3.71 33.83 -2.99
N ARG A 912 -2.60 33.08 -2.82
CA ARG A 912 -1.50 33.43 -1.89
C ARG A 912 -0.51 34.47 -2.41
N THR A 913 -0.59 34.89 -3.68
CA THR A 913 0.30 35.92 -4.25
C THR A 913 -0.36 37.31 -4.35
N VAL A 914 -1.58 37.48 -3.83
CA VAL A 914 -2.34 38.75 -3.85
C VAL A 914 -2.98 39.04 -2.48
N ALA A 915 -2.37 38.56 -1.41
CA ALA A 915 -2.78 38.76 -0.01
C ALA A 915 -1.56 39.04 0.86
#